data_AF-A0A1Y1X089-F1
#
_entry.id   AF-A0A1Y1X089-F1
#
_cell.length_a   1.000
_cell.length_b   1.000
_cell.length_c   1.000
_cell.angle_alpha   90.00
_cell.angle_beta   90.00
_cell.angle_gamma   90.00
#
_symmetry.space_group_name_H-M   'P 1'
#
loop_
_entity.id
_entity.type
_entity.pdbx_description
1 polymer ?
#
loop_
_entity_poly.entity_id
_entity_poly.type
_entity_poly.pdbx_seq_one_letter_code
_entity_poly.pdbx_strand_id
1 'polypeptide(L)'
;MPPEQFDDMKKSLNIGGTLLEDNFQERIQMVKVLISNILDGLKRINYTLISPEYSLKDLLPQLKIGDDGMSQINIEEVMEGMHFEPEYYLKFLERDIAIQAIKSNPNFDIYNIIITIYSLNLLDSPSMDPLIKEIISSAFASVNLYEFKTKNSTLSVEISSEKKFFDKVTFSVGGKSSRYFNKPGYNIKIRGKEDLYGRTQFKFRPDASEPTYLRSKLASDIHKSLGIKGISSNYATLYINDEYLGLFIISDTYKLSWIEYEYGEKDTTSLYKCESNLESNYQSNSFINQNENITDLTEIMELLKTFDEAQSAADIENIFDVDNFLKELAIEYLLGSWDNFNNANNFFLYKQPNGKWIYLTYDFDNSFGANLDTLYCGVIYVDFPERMAECIKDHLIDTVEEYFKPLFKVEVAHMIDILILKDPSRFEKILSNIVKKVFNPATLYPHIDELKELIKPFIEKEKIRNKNGIYPGGYNLYADTINSFDEWDANSEFTMVKTLLGLNAYGLKYWILGKYRYVCKTYKLECDPIYIDKNYQYSINKEVEFKRYDISDIPLLSNVTNITNETPIVNITTEIETPTITSIPTFDYKCLAELIGYPCCPSIIKTIYAQDEYGDWGFDFKKQEWCGLTPYTGSSVDDECWSKIYGYSCCKRCMVYETDENGKWGFESNQWCGIPASC
;
A
#
# COMPACT_ATOMS: atom_id res chain seq x y z
N MET A 1 13.97 -32.45 -12.44
CA MET A 1 14.52 -32.77 -11.08
C MET A 1 13.99 -34.14 -10.67
N PRO A 2 14.60 -34.88 -9.73
CA PRO A 2 14.04 -36.15 -9.25
C PRO A 2 12.57 -35.99 -8.84
N PRO A 3 11.66 -36.93 -9.20
CA PRO A 3 10.25 -36.84 -8.85
C PRO A 3 9.98 -36.65 -7.35
N GLU A 4 10.69 -37.37 -6.48
CA GLU A 4 10.55 -37.22 -5.02
C GLU A 4 10.86 -35.79 -4.53
N GLN A 5 11.88 -35.14 -5.11
CA GLN A 5 12.19 -33.75 -4.77
C GLN A 5 11.14 -32.77 -5.29
N PHE A 6 10.49 -33.08 -6.41
CA PHE A 6 9.38 -32.27 -6.89
C PHE A 6 8.14 -32.42 -5.98
N ASP A 7 7.88 -33.61 -5.48
CA ASP A 7 6.81 -33.84 -4.50
C ASP A 7 7.11 -33.13 -3.16
N ASP A 8 8.36 -33.18 -2.70
CA ASP A 8 8.77 -32.45 -1.49
C ASP A 8 8.67 -30.93 -1.67
N MET A 9 9.00 -30.42 -2.86
CA MET A 9 8.76 -29.02 -3.20
C MET A 9 7.27 -28.68 -3.11
N LYS A 10 6.38 -29.48 -3.70
CA LYS A 10 4.92 -29.24 -3.64
C LYS A 10 4.43 -29.23 -2.18
N LYS A 11 4.88 -30.18 -1.35
CA LYS A 11 4.56 -30.20 0.09
C LYS A 11 5.01 -28.92 0.79
N SER A 12 6.20 -28.43 0.47
CA SER A 12 6.73 -27.21 1.10
C SER A 12 5.95 -25.93 0.80
N LEU A 13 5.20 -25.92 -0.30
CA LEU A 13 4.45 -24.76 -0.79
C LEU A 13 3.03 -24.68 -0.23
N ASN A 14 2.57 -25.74 0.44
CA ASN A 14 1.24 -25.82 1.03
C ASN A 14 1.24 -25.15 2.43
N ILE A 15 1.52 -23.84 2.46
CA ILE A 15 1.91 -23.07 3.66
C ILE A 15 0.75 -22.78 4.65
N GLY A 16 -0.49 -23.15 4.34
CA GLY A 16 -1.62 -23.17 5.32
C GLY A 16 -1.88 -24.56 5.92
N GLY A 17 -0.94 -25.48 5.71
CA GLY A 17 -1.10 -26.90 5.94
C GLY A 17 -0.10 -27.46 6.90
N THR A 18 -0.18 -27.06 8.16
CA THR A 18 -0.09 -28.14 9.14
C THR A 18 -1.30 -29.02 8.87
N LEU A 19 -1.07 -30.18 8.24
CA LEU A 19 -2.05 -31.25 8.07
C LEU A 19 -2.88 -31.30 9.36
N LEU A 20 -4.21 -31.10 9.27
CA LEU A 20 -5.16 -31.36 10.36
C LEU A 20 -5.02 -32.79 10.94
N GLU A 21 -4.24 -33.64 10.28
CA GLU A 21 -4.00 -35.03 10.66
C GLU A 21 -2.90 -35.23 11.71
N ASP A 22 -1.98 -34.28 11.94
CA ASP A 22 -0.96 -34.44 13.00
C ASP A 22 -1.28 -33.58 14.22
N ASN A 23 -2.12 -34.10 15.11
CA ASN A 23 -2.39 -33.65 16.48
C ASN A 23 -2.88 -32.19 16.68
N PHE A 24 -4.14 -31.92 16.29
CA PHE A 24 -4.84 -30.66 16.63
C PHE A 24 -4.76 -30.30 18.12
N GLN A 25 -4.81 -31.29 19.01
CA GLN A 25 -4.80 -31.07 20.46
C GLN A 25 -3.47 -30.48 20.97
N GLU A 26 -2.34 -30.90 20.43
CA GLU A 26 -1.04 -30.29 20.76
C GLU A 26 -0.94 -28.86 20.24
N ARG A 27 -1.38 -28.62 19.00
CA ARG A 27 -1.33 -27.27 18.40
C ARG A 27 -2.24 -26.29 19.10
N ILE A 28 -3.47 -26.69 19.39
CA ILE A 28 -4.40 -25.80 20.09
C ILE A 28 -3.93 -25.50 21.52
N GLN A 29 -3.23 -26.44 22.16
CA GLN A 29 -2.59 -26.20 23.44
C GLN A 29 -1.45 -25.18 23.36
N MET A 30 -0.62 -25.25 22.31
CA MET A 30 0.40 -24.23 22.05
C MET A 30 -0.22 -22.85 21.77
N VAL A 31 -1.31 -22.81 21.01
CA VAL A 31 -2.05 -21.57 20.73
C VAL A 31 -2.64 -20.97 22.01
N LYS A 32 -3.20 -21.78 22.90
CA LYS A 32 -3.67 -21.32 24.23
C LYS A 32 -2.55 -20.66 25.03
N VAL A 33 -1.36 -21.27 25.04
CA VAL A 33 -0.18 -20.73 25.73
C VAL A 33 0.27 -19.41 25.08
N LEU A 34 0.33 -19.36 23.75
CA LEU A 34 0.67 -18.15 23.00
C LEU A 34 -0.28 -17.00 23.33
N ILE A 35 -1.59 -17.24 23.26
CA ILE A 35 -2.60 -16.22 23.55
C ILE A 35 -2.51 -15.76 25.01
N SER A 36 -2.33 -16.69 25.95
CA SER A 36 -2.12 -16.35 27.36
C SER A 36 -0.90 -15.44 27.56
N ASN A 37 0.20 -15.72 26.87
CA ASN A 37 1.41 -14.90 26.92
C ASN A 37 1.21 -13.50 26.31
N ILE A 38 0.44 -13.42 25.21
CA ILE A 38 0.05 -12.14 24.62
C ILE A 38 -0.78 -11.33 25.61
N LEU A 39 -1.83 -11.92 26.18
CA LEU A 39 -2.71 -11.21 27.13
C LEU A 39 -1.93 -10.75 28.38
N ASP A 40 -1.04 -11.58 28.89
CA ASP A 40 -0.18 -11.24 30.03
C ASP A 40 0.80 -10.11 29.69
N GLY A 41 1.41 -10.15 28.50
CA GLY A 41 2.26 -9.06 28.03
C GLY A 41 1.51 -7.75 27.80
N LEU A 42 0.29 -7.80 27.25
CA LEU A 42 -0.57 -6.63 27.09
C LEU A 42 -0.93 -5.98 28.44
N LYS A 43 -1.00 -6.76 29.54
CA LYS A 43 -1.19 -6.19 30.88
C LYS A 43 0.04 -5.48 31.44
N ARG A 44 1.24 -5.84 30.99
CA ARG A 44 2.50 -5.25 31.47
C ARG A 44 2.88 -3.96 30.77
N ILE A 45 2.25 -3.65 29.64
CA ILE A 45 2.48 -2.41 28.92
C ILE A 45 1.86 -1.24 29.69
N ASN A 46 2.64 -0.18 29.89
CA ASN A 46 2.11 1.11 30.29
C ASN A 46 1.77 1.94 29.05
N TYR A 47 0.48 1.99 28.71
CA TYR A 47 -0.04 2.57 27.47
C TYR A 47 0.16 4.09 27.39
N THR A 48 0.18 4.77 28.53
CA THR A 48 0.47 6.21 28.60
C THR A 48 1.94 6.53 28.31
N LEU A 49 2.86 5.60 28.62
CA LEU A 49 4.29 5.77 28.37
C LEU A 49 4.70 5.38 26.95
N ILE A 50 4.09 4.34 26.38
CA ILE A 50 4.46 3.90 25.02
C ILE A 50 3.94 4.84 23.94
N SER A 51 2.83 5.57 24.19
CA SER A 51 2.21 6.49 23.23
C SER A 51 1.80 7.79 23.93
N PRO A 52 2.74 8.74 24.11
CA PRO A 52 2.43 10.03 24.73
C PRO A 52 1.59 10.96 23.85
N GLU A 53 1.54 10.69 22.54
CA GLU A 53 0.86 11.53 21.53
C GLU A 53 -0.61 11.11 21.31
N TYR A 54 -0.94 9.85 21.55
CA TYR A 54 -2.29 9.30 21.34
C TYR A 54 -2.84 8.66 22.61
N SER A 55 -4.11 8.96 22.92
CA SER A 55 -4.84 8.29 23.99
C SER A 55 -5.21 6.86 23.56
N LEU A 56 -4.34 5.89 23.89
CA LEU A 56 -4.60 4.47 23.62
C LEU A 56 -5.82 3.94 24.39
N LYS A 57 -6.23 4.63 25.47
CA LYS A 57 -7.47 4.33 26.21
C LYS A 57 -8.71 4.48 25.33
N ASP A 58 -8.71 5.46 24.44
CA ASP A 58 -9.83 5.72 23.52
C ASP A 58 -9.75 4.82 22.29
N LEU A 59 -8.53 4.51 21.83
CA LEU A 59 -8.30 3.67 20.65
C LEU A 59 -8.51 2.17 20.92
N LEU A 60 -8.22 1.72 22.14
CA LEU A 60 -8.30 0.31 22.53
C LEU A 60 -9.14 0.14 23.81
N PRO A 61 -10.43 0.52 23.79
CA PRO A 61 -11.28 0.52 24.99
C PRO A 61 -11.41 -0.87 25.63
N GLN A 62 -11.30 -1.93 24.82
CA GLN A 62 -11.31 -3.32 25.29
C GLN A 62 -10.16 -3.65 26.25
N LEU A 63 -9.02 -2.92 26.19
CA LEU A 63 -7.92 -3.08 27.13
C LEU A 63 -8.23 -2.55 28.54
N LYS A 64 -9.36 -1.86 28.74
CA LYS A 64 -9.78 -1.32 30.05
C LYS A 64 -8.61 -0.60 30.74
N ILE A 65 -7.98 0.35 30.03
CA ILE A 65 -6.77 1.03 30.50
C ILE A 65 -7.15 1.94 31.69
N GLY A 66 -6.53 1.68 32.84
CA GLY A 66 -6.70 2.46 34.07
C GLY A 66 -6.00 3.81 34.00
N ASP A 67 -6.25 4.65 35.01
CA ASP A 67 -5.61 5.97 35.10
C ASP A 67 -4.10 5.88 35.40
N ASP A 68 -3.63 4.70 35.82
CA ASP A 68 -2.20 4.35 35.94
C ASP A 68 -1.54 3.99 34.59
N GLY A 69 -2.31 3.98 33.50
CA GLY A 69 -1.87 3.63 32.16
C GLY A 69 -1.77 2.13 31.91
N MET A 70 -2.22 1.28 32.84
CA MET A 70 -2.11 -0.18 32.75
C MET A 70 -3.43 -0.82 32.32
N SER A 71 -3.38 -1.92 31.57
CA SER A 71 -4.57 -2.66 31.16
C SER A 71 -5.18 -3.47 32.32
N GLN A 72 -6.48 -3.32 32.56
CA GLN A 72 -7.21 -4.01 33.62
C GLN A 72 -7.97 -5.25 33.13
N ILE A 73 -7.56 -5.83 32.00
CA ILE A 73 -8.22 -7.01 31.43
C ILE A 73 -8.12 -8.22 32.36
N ASN A 74 -9.18 -9.02 32.37
CA ASN A 74 -9.19 -10.33 33.00
C ASN A 74 -8.84 -11.39 31.93
N ILE A 75 -7.69 -12.02 32.07
CA ILE A 75 -7.19 -13.00 31.10
C ILE A 75 -8.13 -14.20 31.02
N GLU A 76 -8.67 -14.67 32.14
CA GLU A 76 -9.57 -15.84 32.18
C GLU A 76 -10.86 -15.54 31.41
N GLU A 77 -11.48 -14.37 31.65
CA GLU A 77 -12.68 -13.92 30.94
C GLU A 77 -12.45 -13.81 29.42
N VAL A 78 -11.29 -13.27 29.03
CA VAL A 78 -10.90 -13.16 27.62
C VAL A 78 -10.66 -14.53 26.99
N MET A 79 -10.02 -15.45 27.70
CA MET A 79 -9.76 -16.81 27.22
C MET A 79 -11.04 -17.66 27.15
N GLU A 80 -12.00 -17.47 28.06
CA GLU A 80 -13.31 -18.14 28.04
C GLU A 80 -14.16 -17.74 26.82
N GLY A 81 -14.00 -16.50 26.35
CA GLY A 81 -14.67 -16.01 25.14
C GLY A 81 -14.07 -16.52 23.82
N MET A 82 -12.98 -17.30 23.86
CA MET A 82 -12.32 -17.82 22.66
C MET A 82 -12.75 -19.25 22.32
N HIS A 83 -12.70 -19.56 21.03
CA HIS A 83 -12.98 -20.89 20.55
C HIS A 83 -11.69 -21.69 20.39
N PHE A 84 -11.64 -22.87 21.01
CA PHE A 84 -10.53 -23.83 20.87
C PHE A 84 -11.01 -25.22 20.39
N GLU A 85 -12.30 -25.36 20.13
CA GLU A 85 -12.91 -26.61 19.71
C GLU A 85 -12.66 -26.85 18.20
N PRO A 86 -12.30 -28.07 17.77
CA PRO A 86 -12.01 -28.37 16.36
C PRO A 86 -13.11 -27.93 15.39
N GLU A 87 -14.38 -28.08 15.79
CA GLU A 87 -15.56 -27.79 14.97
C GLU A 87 -15.65 -26.32 14.59
N TYR A 88 -15.15 -25.42 15.45
CA TYR A 88 -15.09 -23.99 15.16
C TYR A 88 -14.25 -23.72 13.92
N TYR A 89 -13.13 -24.44 13.76
CA TYR A 89 -12.16 -24.19 12.70
C TYR A 89 -12.56 -24.76 11.33
N LEU A 90 -13.51 -25.70 11.29
CA LEU A 90 -13.94 -26.38 10.05
C LEU A 90 -14.62 -25.44 9.04
N LYS A 91 -15.12 -24.29 9.50
CA LYS A 91 -15.87 -23.32 8.67
C LYS A 91 -14.99 -22.25 8.00
N PHE A 92 -13.71 -22.14 8.37
CA PHE A 92 -12.83 -21.10 7.86
C PHE A 92 -12.02 -21.57 6.66
N LEU A 93 -11.96 -20.72 5.63
CA LEU A 93 -11.07 -20.88 4.48
C LEU A 93 -9.60 -20.63 4.86
N GLU A 94 -9.35 -19.69 5.78
CA GLU A 94 -8.06 -19.39 6.40
C GLU A 94 -7.79 -20.40 7.55
N ARG A 95 -6.76 -21.25 7.41
CA ARG A 95 -6.51 -22.39 8.32
C ARG A 95 -5.38 -22.19 9.33
N ASP A 96 -4.90 -20.97 9.53
CA ASP A 96 -4.00 -20.67 10.64
C ASP A 96 -4.80 -20.69 11.95
N ILE A 97 -4.68 -21.79 12.69
CA ILE A 97 -5.39 -22.01 13.96
C ILE A 97 -5.05 -20.91 14.98
N ALA A 98 -3.82 -20.37 14.97
CA ALA A 98 -3.43 -19.30 15.88
C ALA A 98 -4.16 -18.00 15.52
N ILE A 99 -4.17 -17.61 14.25
CA ILE A 99 -4.90 -16.40 13.80
C ILE A 99 -6.39 -16.55 14.04
N GLN A 100 -6.98 -17.71 13.69
CA GLN A 100 -8.41 -17.95 13.91
C GLN A 100 -8.75 -17.96 15.40
N ALA A 101 -7.90 -18.51 16.28
CA ALA A 101 -8.11 -18.47 17.72
C ALA A 101 -8.03 -17.04 18.28
N ILE A 102 -7.05 -16.25 17.84
CA ILE A 102 -6.86 -14.85 18.24
C ILE A 102 -8.07 -13.99 17.84
N LYS A 103 -8.66 -14.26 16.67
CA LYS A 103 -9.86 -13.57 16.15
C LYS A 103 -11.18 -14.13 16.71
N SER A 104 -11.13 -15.19 17.51
CA SER A 104 -12.35 -15.95 17.86
C SER A 104 -13.20 -15.32 18.95
N ASN A 105 -12.64 -14.41 19.76
CA ASN A 105 -13.38 -13.72 20.80
C ASN A 105 -14.02 -12.42 20.25
N PRO A 106 -15.36 -12.36 20.11
CA PRO A 106 -16.02 -11.17 19.57
C PRO A 106 -15.99 -9.96 20.51
N ASN A 107 -15.67 -10.16 21.79
CA ASN A 107 -15.64 -9.12 22.81
C ASN A 107 -14.22 -8.64 23.14
N PHE A 108 -13.20 -9.27 22.55
CA PHE A 108 -11.80 -8.93 22.79
C PHE A 108 -10.93 -9.26 21.58
N ASP A 109 -10.66 -8.26 20.76
CA ASP A 109 -9.94 -8.40 19.50
C ASP A 109 -8.43 -8.22 19.69
N ILE A 110 -7.74 -9.32 20.01
CA ILE A 110 -6.27 -9.33 20.15
C ILE A 110 -5.59 -8.91 18.85
N TYR A 111 -6.14 -9.31 17.70
CA TYR A 111 -5.56 -9.00 16.40
C TYR A 111 -5.51 -7.50 16.17
N ASN A 112 -6.62 -6.80 16.44
CA ASN A 112 -6.68 -5.33 16.33
C ASN A 112 -5.73 -4.63 17.32
N ILE A 113 -5.59 -5.13 18.56
CA ILE A 113 -4.61 -4.56 19.52
C ILE A 113 -3.19 -4.64 18.98
N ILE A 114 -2.76 -5.84 18.56
CA ILE A 114 -1.42 -6.09 18.02
C ILE A 114 -1.14 -5.19 16.82
N ILE A 115 -2.12 -5.06 15.93
CA ILE A 115 -2.02 -4.26 14.72
C ILE A 115 -2.00 -2.77 15.02
N THR A 116 -2.78 -2.30 15.99
CA THR A 116 -2.77 -0.90 16.42
C THR A 116 -1.40 -0.54 16.99
N ILE A 117 -0.83 -1.40 17.84
CA ILE A 117 0.53 -1.24 18.38
C ILE A 117 1.57 -1.20 17.25
N TYR A 118 1.46 -2.09 16.26
CA TYR A 118 2.35 -2.11 15.10
C TYR A 118 2.20 -0.86 14.23
N SER A 119 0.96 -0.47 13.90
CA SER A 119 0.64 0.62 12.96
C SER A 119 1.02 2.00 13.50
N LEU A 120 1.05 2.15 14.82
CA LEU A 120 1.51 3.35 15.50
C LEU A 120 3.03 3.35 15.74
N ASN A 121 3.77 2.37 15.18
CA ASN A 121 5.22 2.19 15.36
C ASN A 121 5.67 2.11 16.83
N LEU A 122 4.82 1.59 17.73
CA LEU A 122 5.09 1.59 19.17
C LEU A 122 6.05 0.49 19.62
N LEU A 123 6.36 -0.48 18.74
CA LEU A 123 7.22 -1.62 19.07
C LEU A 123 8.67 -1.22 19.42
N ASP A 124 9.12 -0.09 18.90
CA ASP A 124 10.46 0.45 19.19
C ASP A 124 10.49 1.39 20.39
N SER A 125 9.33 1.61 21.05
CA SER A 125 9.28 2.32 22.31
C SER A 125 10.17 1.64 23.35
N PRO A 126 11.02 2.39 24.09
CA PRO A 126 11.80 1.86 25.21
C PRO A 126 10.93 1.27 26.33
N SER A 127 9.65 1.64 26.38
CA SER A 127 8.67 1.16 27.37
C SER A 127 7.84 -0.03 26.88
N MET A 128 8.10 -0.55 25.68
CA MET A 128 7.41 -1.72 25.15
C MET A 128 7.81 -2.99 25.93
N ASP A 129 6.83 -3.84 26.22
CA ASP A 129 7.10 -5.14 26.84
C ASP A 129 7.95 -6.01 25.90
N PRO A 130 9.11 -6.52 26.34
CA PRO A 130 10.02 -7.27 25.46
C PRO A 130 9.40 -8.53 24.86
N LEU A 131 8.52 -9.21 25.59
CA LEU A 131 7.85 -10.41 25.11
C LEU A 131 6.82 -10.05 24.04
N ILE A 132 6.05 -8.96 24.23
CA ILE A 132 5.14 -8.45 23.20
C ILE A 132 5.91 -8.00 21.97
N LYS A 133 7.03 -7.29 22.15
CA LYS A 133 7.91 -6.92 21.04
C LYS A 133 8.35 -8.15 20.25
N GLU A 134 8.87 -9.17 20.93
CA GLU A 134 9.33 -10.41 20.28
C GLU A 134 8.19 -11.18 19.59
N ILE A 135 7.03 -11.33 20.25
CA ILE A 135 5.86 -12.03 19.68
C ILE A 135 5.32 -11.28 18.45
N ILE A 136 5.17 -9.96 18.54
CA ILE A 136 4.68 -9.16 17.41
C ILE A 136 5.71 -9.17 16.28
N SER A 137 6.98 -8.91 16.59
CA SER A 137 8.05 -8.97 15.58
C SER A 137 8.16 -10.34 14.94
N SER A 138 7.90 -11.44 15.66
CA SER A 138 7.93 -12.81 15.09
C SER A 138 6.65 -13.20 14.35
N ALA A 139 5.48 -12.71 14.77
CA ALA A 139 4.22 -12.89 14.04
C ALA A 139 4.24 -12.16 12.69
N PHE A 140 4.94 -11.01 12.62
CA PHE A 140 5.16 -10.26 11.37
C PHE A 140 6.47 -10.64 10.65
N ALA A 141 7.44 -11.25 11.33
CA ALA A 141 8.57 -11.88 10.69
C ALA A 141 8.11 -13.22 10.11
N SER A 142 7.69 -13.19 8.85
CA SER A 142 7.54 -14.33 7.93
C SER A 142 7.70 -15.69 8.62
N VAL A 143 6.56 -16.31 8.95
CA VAL A 143 6.43 -17.74 9.28
C VAL A 143 7.54 -18.50 8.56
N ASN A 144 8.40 -19.24 9.27
CA ASN A 144 9.55 -19.95 8.68
C ASN A 144 9.12 -20.76 7.45
N LEU A 145 9.16 -20.14 6.27
CA LEU A 145 8.71 -20.74 5.04
C LEU A 145 9.74 -21.81 4.73
N TYR A 146 9.30 -23.05 4.56
CA TYR A 146 10.21 -24.10 4.15
C TYR A 146 10.95 -23.66 2.88
N GLU A 147 12.28 -23.60 2.97
CA GLU A 147 13.13 -23.24 1.85
C GLU A 147 13.46 -24.48 1.03
N PHE A 148 12.67 -24.75 -0.01
CA PHE A 148 13.02 -25.79 -0.96
C PHE A 148 14.13 -25.30 -1.90
N LYS A 149 15.25 -26.03 -1.92
CA LYS A 149 16.37 -25.80 -2.84
C LYS A 149 17.04 -27.12 -3.20
N THR A 150 17.28 -27.34 -4.49
CA THR A 150 17.99 -28.51 -4.98
C THR A 150 19.07 -28.16 -5.98
N LYS A 151 20.17 -28.91 -5.93
CA LYS A 151 21.25 -28.93 -6.92
C LYS A 151 21.11 -30.11 -7.90
N ASN A 152 20.09 -30.94 -7.76
CA ASN A 152 19.86 -32.11 -8.61
C ASN A 152 18.77 -31.79 -9.64
N SER A 153 19.08 -30.88 -10.57
CA SER A 153 18.14 -30.45 -11.59
C SER A 153 18.88 -30.13 -12.89
N THR A 154 18.21 -30.41 -14.00
CA THR A 154 18.59 -30.01 -15.35
C THR A 154 17.58 -29.01 -15.88
N LEU A 155 17.95 -28.24 -16.91
CA LEU A 155 17.09 -27.27 -17.57
C LEU A 155 17.19 -27.43 -19.08
N SER A 156 16.05 -27.39 -19.75
CA SER A 156 15.94 -27.20 -21.19
C SER A 156 15.21 -25.88 -21.43
N VAL A 157 15.76 -25.02 -22.28
CA VAL A 157 15.14 -23.75 -22.68
C VAL A 157 14.93 -23.78 -24.19
N GLU A 158 13.71 -23.48 -24.63
CA GLU A 158 13.36 -23.38 -26.03
C GLU A 158 12.89 -21.95 -26.35
N ILE A 159 13.60 -21.27 -27.24
CA ILE A 159 13.25 -19.92 -27.71
C ILE A 159 13.34 -19.93 -29.24
N SER A 160 12.25 -19.56 -29.92
CA SER A 160 12.21 -19.53 -31.40
C SER A 160 12.73 -20.80 -32.08
N SER A 161 12.38 -21.96 -31.51
CA SER A 161 12.83 -23.31 -31.91
C SER A 161 14.32 -23.65 -31.67
N GLU A 162 15.11 -22.72 -31.13
CA GLU A 162 16.45 -23.02 -30.62
C GLU A 162 16.35 -23.64 -29.21
N LYS A 163 17.00 -24.79 -29.00
CA LYS A 163 17.03 -25.49 -27.71
C LYS A 163 18.40 -25.40 -27.06
N LYS A 164 18.45 -24.97 -25.81
CA LYS A 164 19.63 -24.99 -24.95
C LYS A 164 19.40 -25.91 -23.77
N PHE A 165 20.42 -26.71 -23.43
CA PHE A 165 20.37 -27.70 -22.36
C PHE A 165 21.45 -27.40 -21.33
N PHE A 166 21.10 -27.54 -20.05
CA PHE A 166 21.99 -27.32 -18.92
C PHE A 166 21.88 -28.46 -17.92
N ASP A 167 22.99 -29.17 -17.69
CA ASP A 167 23.01 -30.36 -16.82
C ASP A 167 23.16 -30.02 -15.33
N LYS A 168 23.64 -28.81 -15.02
CA LYS A 168 23.99 -28.40 -13.65
C LYS A 168 23.19 -27.19 -13.20
N VAL A 169 21.95 -27.39 -12.84
CA VAL A 169 21.08 -26.32 -12.35
C VAL A 169 20.87 -26.41 -10.85
N THR A 170 20.83 -25.25 -10.19
CA THR A 170 20.23 -25.10 -8.86
C THR A 170 18.84 -24.51 -9.06
N PHE A 171 17.85 -25.20 -8.52
CA PHE A 171 16.46 -24.77 -8.52
C PHE A 171 16.07 -24.45 -7.08
N SER A 172 15.35 -23.37 -6.85
CA SER A 172 14.72 -23.11 -5.55
C SER A 172 13.35 -22.48 -5.72
N VAL A 173 12.51 -22.62 -4.69
CA VAL A 173 11.32 -21.77 -4.56
C VAL A 173 11.78 -20.33 -4.32
N GLY A 174 11.10 -19.38 -4.95
CA GLY A 174 11.34 -17.95 -4.88
C GLY A 174 10.26 -17.21 -4.09
N GLY A 175 10.51 -15.92 -3.83
CA GLY A 175 9.58 -15.06 -3.10
C GLY A 175 9.61 -15.26 -1.58
N LYS A 176 8.92 -14.34 -0.88
CA LYS A 176 8.67 -14.35 0.56
C LYS A 176 7.15 -14.29 0.79
N SER A 177 6.56 -13.10 0.76
CA SER A 177 5.11 -12.90 0.82
C SER A 177 4.37 -13.54 -0.36
N SER A 178 4.97 -13.53 -1.56
CA SER A 178 4.33 -14.11 -2.74
C SER A 178 4.11 -15.63 -2.67
N ARG A 179 4.72 -16.34 -1.71
CA ARG A 179 4.44 -17.76 -1.48
C ARG A 179 3.06 -18.02 -0.86
N TYR A 180 2.41 -16.98 -0.33
CA TYR A 180 1.05 -17.08 0.20
C TYR A 180 -0.03 -17.09 -0.89
N PHE A 181 0.30 -16.77 -2.14
CA PHE A 181 -0.65 -16.90 -3.26
C PHE A 181 -0.68 -18.33 -3.79
N ASN A 182 -1.69 -18.63 -4.62
CA ASN A 182 -1.91 -19.96 -5.23
C ASN A 182 -0.65 -20.54 -5.87
N LYS A 183 0.03 -19.69 -6.63
CA LYS A 183 1.12 -20.04 -7.53
C LYS A 183 2.41 -19.39 -7.05
N PRO A 184 3.44 -20.15 -6.69
CA PRO A 184 4.71 -19.62 -6.20
C PRO A 184 5.68 -19.29 -7.34
N GLY A 185 6.66 -18.43 -7.06
CA GLY A 185 7.78 -18.17 -7.96
C GLY A 185 8.95 -19.14 -7.77
N TYR A 186 9.87 -19.14 -8.73
CA TYR A 186 11.05 -20.00 -8.74
C TYR A 186 12.32 -19.23 -9.11
N ASN A 187 13.44 -19.59 -8.48
CA ASN A 187 14.76 -19.07 -8.84
C ASN A 187 15.58 -20.17 -9.52
N ILE A 188 16.23 -19.82 -10.62
CA ILE A 188 17.11 -20.71 -11.37
C ILE A 188 18.54 -20.17 -11.33
N LYS A 189 19.51 -21.04 -11.01
CA LYS A 189 20.94 -20.77 -11.14
C LYS A 189 21.61 -21.85 -11.97
N ILE A 190 22.05 -21.50 -13.17
CA ILE A 190 22.91 -22.30 -14.03
C ILE A 190 24.31 -22.33 -13.41
N ARG A 191 24.89 -23.52 -13.28
CA ARG A 191 26.24 -23.74 -12.75
C ARG A 191 27.13 -24.36 -13.82
N GLY A 192 28.43 -24.48 -13.52
CA GLY A 192 29.38 -25.11 -14.44
C GLY A 192 30.02 -24.15 -15.45
N LYS A 193 29.93 -22.83 -15.19
CA LYS A 193 30.40 -21.76 -16.09
C LYS A 193 29.65 -21.71 -17.42
N GLU A 194 28.38 -22.09 -17.39
CA GLU A 194 27.42 -21.91 -18.48
C GLU A 194 26.45 -20.79 -18.13
N ASP A 195 25.83 -20.21 -19.16
CA ASP A 195 24.86 -19.14 -19.03
C ASP A 195 23.76 -19.26 -20.10
N LEU A 196 22.63 -18.60 -19.83
CA LEU A 196 21.56 -18.40 -20.78
C LEU A 196 21.62 -16.94 -21.25
N TYR A 197 22.21 -16.70 -22.42
CA TYR A 197 22.34 -15.38 -23.04
C TYR A 197 22.98 -14.33 -22.10
N GLY A 198 24.09 -14.69 -21.45
CA GLY A 198 24.84 -13.85 -20.52
C GLY A 198 24.33 -13.86 -19.08
N ARG A 199 23.30 -14.66 -18.77
CA ARG A 199 22.72 -14.77 -17.42
C ARG A 199 22.95 -16.15 -16.82
N THR A 200 23.57 -16.17 -15.64
CA THR A 200 23.70 -17.42 -14.85
C THR A 200 22.52 -17.63 -13.90
N GLN A 201 21.78 -16.56 -13.59
CA GLN A 201 20.65 -16.57 -12.66
C GLN A 201 19.50 -15.73 -13.21
N PHE A 202 18.28 -16.22 -13.03
CA PHE A 202 17.04 -15.54 -13.39
C PHE A 202 15.88 -16.10 -12.56
N LYS A 203 14.76 -15.38 -12.57
CA LYS A 203 13.56 -15.72 -11.80
C LYS A 203 12.40 -16.04 -12.72
N PHE A 204 11.58 -17.01 -12.35
CA PHE A 204 10.23 -17.18 -12.87
C PHE A 204 9.25 -16.66 -11.83
N ARG A 205 8.55 -15.59 -12.19
CA ARG A 205 7.63 -14.89 -11.31
C ARG A 205 6.19 -15.10 -11.77
N PRO A 206 5.28 -15.46 -10.85
CA PRO A 206 3.87 -15.57 -11.16
C PRO A 206 3.17 -14.20 -11.11
N ASP A 207 3.81 -13.19 -10.49
CA ASP A 207 3.25 -11.86 -10.18
C ASP A 207 1.78 -11.93 -9.72
N ALA A 208 1.49 -12.91 -8.84
CA ALA A 208 0.12 -13.23 -8.44
C ALA A 208 -0.60 -12.12 -7.65
N SER A 209 0.13 -11.12 -7.18
CA SER A 209 -0.39 -9.92 -6.52
C SER A 209 -1.13 -8.98 -7.48
N GLU A 210 -0.91 -9.10 -8.80
CA GLU A 210 -1.46 -8.19 -9.80
C GLU A 210 -2.30 -8.91 -10.88
N PRO A 211 -3.42 -8.31 -11.37
CA PRO A 211 -4.39 -9.05 -12.20
C PRO A 211 -4.00 -9.35 -13.67
N THR A 212 -2.95 -8.73 -14.22
CA THR A 212 -2.73 -8.61 -15.68
C THR A 212 -1.58 -9.43 -16.24
N TYR A 213 -0.56 -9.75 -15.43
CA TYR A 213 0.76 -10.27 -15.87
C TYR A 213 1.54 -9.29 -16.76
N LEU A 214 1.11 -8.03 -16.87
CA LEU A 214 1.68 -7.04 -17.80
C LEU A 214 2.60 -6.03 -17.10
N ARG A 215 2.39 -5.74 -15.81
CA ARG A 215 3.01 -4.60 -15.12
C ARG A 215 4.53 -4.68 -15.11
N SER A 216 5.08 -5.83 -14.70
CA SER A 216 6.53 -6.06 -14.70
C SER A 216 7.16 -5.98 -16.08
N LYS A 217 6.46 -6.45 -17.12
CA LYS A 217 6.93 -6.37 -18.51
C LYS A 217 6.96 -4.92 -18.99
N LEU A 218 5.84 -4.21 -18.84
CA LEU A 218 5.68 -2.82 -19.23
C LEU A 218 6.71 -1.92 -18.54
N ALA A 219 6.89 -2.05 -17.23
CA ALA A 219 7.89 -1.30 -16.49
C ALA A 219 9.30 -1.55 -17.06
N SER A 220 9.70 -2.80 -17.26
CA SER A 220 11.02 -3.12 -17.84
C SER A 220 11.21 -2.61 -19.27
N ASP A 221 10.15 -2.59 -20.09
CA ASP A 221 10.19 -2.07 -21.46
C ASP A 221 10.29 -0.54 -21.49
N ILE A 222 9.67 0.15 -20.52
CA ILE A 222 9.82 1.60 -20.35
C ILE A 222 11.29 1.93 -20.04
N HIS A 223 11.91 1.22 -19.08
CA HIS A 223 13.33 1.39 -18.77
C HIS A 223 14.21 1.17 -20.01
N LYS A 224 13.97 0.07 -20.73
CA LYS A 224 14.70 -0.26 -21.97
C LYS A 224 14.53 0.82 -23.05
N SER A 225 13.32 1.34 -23.24
CA SER A 225 13.01 2.39 -24.23
C SER A 225 13.68 3.73 -23.89
N LEU A 226 13.93 3.98 -22.61
CA LEU A 226 14.66 5.15 -22.12
C LEU A 226 16.19 4.95 -22.14
N GLY A 227 16.67 3.78 -22.52
CA GLY A 227 18.09 3.42 -22.52
C GLY A 227 18.67 3.24 -21.11
N ILE A 228 17.81 2.97 -20.12
CA ILE A 228 18.23 2.70 -18.74
C ILE A 228 18.65 1.23 -18.67
N LYS A 229 19.84 0.98 -18.11
CA LYS A 229 20.34 -0.37 -17.87
C LYS A 229 19.68 -0.93 -16.61
N GLY A 230 18.68 -1.78 -16.78
CA GLY A 230 17.97 -2.41 -15.69
C GLY A 230 17.64 -3.87 -15.98
N ILE A 231 16.86 -4.49 -15.10
CA ILE A 231 16.34 -5.83 -15.35
C ILE A 231 15.37 -5.84 -16.54
N SER A 232 15.44 -6.90 -17.35
CA SER A 232 14.44 -7.18 -18.38
C SER A 232 13.47 -8.26 -17.90
N SER A 233 12.21 -8.12 -18.30
CA SER A 233 11.18 -9.14 -18.11
C SER A 233 10.67 -9.64 -19.45
N ASN A 234 10.27 -10.91 -19.52
CA ASN A 234 9.62 -11.53 -20.67
C ASN A 234 8.70 -12.66 -20.18
N TYR A 235 8.05 -13.38 -21.09
CA TYR A 235 7.14 -14.48 -20.75
C TYR A 235 7.74 -15.84 -21.03
N ALA A 236 7.39 -16.82 -20.21
CA ALA A 236 7.73 -18.21 -20.41
C ALA A 236 6.62 -19.12 -19.88
N THR A 237 6.33 -20.19 -20.61
CA THR A 237 5.61 -21.33 -20.03
C THR A 237 6.59 -22.24 -19.32
N LEU A 238 6.28 -22.64 -18.09
CA LEU A 238 7.15 -23.51 -17.31
C LEU A 238 6.61 -24.94 -17.27
N TYR A 239 7.53 -25.90 -17.40
CA TYR A 239 7.26 -27.31 -17.17
C TYR A 239 8.25 -27.87 -16.16
N ILE A 240 7.79 -28.72 -15.25
CA ILE A 240 8.67 -29.51 -14.37
C ILE A 240 8.27 -30.98 -14.52
N ASN A 241 9.21 -31.81 -14.99
CA ASN A 241 8.96 -33.24 -15.24
C ASN A 241 7.71 -33.48 -16.09
N ASP A 242 7.60 -32.74 -17.21
CA ASP A 242 6.47 -32.73 -18.16
C ASP A 242 5.12 -32.22 -17.60
N GLU A 243 5.05 -31.87 -16.31
CA GLU A 243 3.89 -31.18 -15.72
C GLU A 243 3.90 -29.71 -16.15
N TYR A 244 2.82 -29.23 -16.76
CA TYR A 244 2.65 -27.82 -17.12
C TYR A 244 2.30 -26.98 -15.89
N LEU A 245 3.13 -25.99 -15.58
CA LEU A 245 2.96 -25.10 -14.43
C LEU A 245 2.34 -23.75 -14.80
N GLY A 246 1.99 -23.52 -16.06
CA GLY A 246 1.36 -22.25 -16.48
C GLY A 246 2.32 -21.20 -17.03
N LEU A 247 1.78 -20.00 -17.20
CA LEU A 247 2.51 -18.80 -17.62
C LEU A 247 3.30 -18.20 -16.45
N PHE A 248 4.53 -17.77 -16.72
CA PHE A 248 5.39 -17.02 -15.79
C PHE A 248 6.02 -15.84 -16.51
N ILE A 249 6.33 -14.81 -15.74
CA ILE A 249 7.23 -13.75 -16.14
C ILE A 249 8.66 -14.21 -15.82
N ILE A 250 9.48 -14.41 -16.85
CA ILE A 250 10.91 -14.62 -16.68
C ILE A 250 11.58 -13.25 -16.54
N SER A 251 12.38 -13.06 -15.49
CA SER A 251 13.03 -11.79 -15.20
C SER A 251 14.50 -11.97 -14.85
N ASP A 252 15.31 -11.01 -15.31
CA ASP A 252 16.69 -10.85 -14.88
C ASP A 252 16.80 -10.68 -13.36
N THR A 253 18.01 -10.88 -12.83
CA THR A 253 18.32 -10.53 -11.44
C THR A 253 19.70 -9.88 -11.38
N TYR A 254 19.82 -8.81 -10.60
CA TYR A 254 21.11 -8.19 -10.34
C TYR A 254 22.02 -9.15 -9.56
N LYS A 255 22.96 -9.74 -10.29
CA LYS A 255 23.98 -10.68 -9.83
C LYS A 255 25.27 -10.39 -10.58
N LEU A 256 26.38 -11.01 -10.16
CA LEU A 256 27.70 -10.81 -10.76
C LEU A 256 27.69 -11.02 -12.29
N SER A 257 26.96 -12.02 -12.80
CA SER A 257 26.87 -12.24 -14.25
C SER A 257 26.12 -11.12 -15.00
N TRP A 258 25.14 -10.48 -14.36
CA TRP A 258 24.46 -9.33 -14.95
C TRP A 258 25.42 -8.14 -15.05
N ILE A 259 26.20 -7.89 -14.00
CA ILE A 259 27.22 -6.83 -13.98
C ILE A 259 28.32 -7.09 -15.03
N GLU A 260 28.80 -8.32 -15.13
CA GLU A 260 29.77 -8.70 -16.16
C GLU A 260 29.23 -8.44 -17.57
N TYR A 261 27.96 -8.73 -17.83
CA TYR A 261 27.35 -8.51 -19.13
C TYR A 261 27.13 -7.02 -19.43
N GLU A 262 26.58 -6.25 -18.50
CA GLU A 262 26.17 -4.86 -18.74
C GLU A 262 27.32 -3.84 -18.60
N TYR A 263 28.31 -4.15 -17.78
CA TYR A 263 29.43 -3.25 -17.44
C TYR A 263 30.81 -3.83 -17.74
N GLY A 264 30.91 -5.11 -18.11
CA GLY A 264 32.20 -5.76 -18.39
C GLY A 264 33.03 -6.07 -17.13
N GLU A 265 32.47 -5.88 -15.94
CA GLU A 265 33.17 -6.08 -14.67
C GLU A 265 32.90 -7.49 -14.11
N LYS A 266 33.95 -8.31 -14.07
CA LYS A 266 33.88 -9.65 -13.50
C LYS A 266 34.05 -9.61 -11.99
N ASP A 267 33.34 -10.51 -11.30
CA ASP A 267 33.49 -10.74 -9.85
C ASP A 267 33.41 -9.45 -9.02
N THR A 268 32.53 -8.52 -9.41
CA THR A 268 32.39 -7.23 -8.73
C THR A 268 32.29 -7.38 -7.22
N THR A 269 32.93 -6.47 -6.50
CA THR A 269 32.91 -6.42 -5.04
C THR A 269 31.88 -5.45 -4.50
N SER A 270 31.23 -4.66 -5.37
CA SER A 270 30.45 -3.49 -4.94
C SER A 270 29.03 -3.50 -5.50
N LEU A 271 28.35 -4.65 -5.43
CA LEU A 271 26.92 -4.80 -5.75
C LEU A 271 26.15 -5.19 -4.50
N TYR A 272 25.29 -4.29 -4.03
CA TYR A 272 24.53 -4.45 -2.79
C TYR A 272 23.03 -4.48 -3.08
N LYS A 273 22.35 -5.51 -2.57
CA LYS A 273 20.90 -5.51 -2.44
C LYS A 273 20.54 -4.71 -1.19
N CYS A 274 19.62 -3.79 -1.33
CA CYS A 274 19.21 -2.90 -0.25
C CYS A 274 17.81 -3.30 0.24
N GLU A 275 17.65 -3.45 1.56
CA GLU A 275 16.39 -3.77 2.24
C GLU A 275 16.05 -2.67 3.28
N SER A 276 16.49 -1.44 3.02
CA SER A 276 16.23 -0.25 3.85
C SER A 276 16.42 1.05 3.05
N ASN A 277 16.16 2.20 3.70
CA ASN A 277 16.31 3.54 3.14
C ASN A 277 17.79 3.89 2.86
N LEU A 278 18.00 4.95 2.09
CA LEU A 278 19.32 5.51 1.77
C LEU A 278 19.86 6.43 2.87
N GLU A 279 19.76 6.01 4.15
CA GLU A 279 20.22 6.76 5.33
C GLU A 279 21.23 5.94 6.14
N SER A 280 22.21 6.58 6.80
CA SER A 280 23.28 5.86 7.53
C SER A 280 22.89 5.32 8.91
N ASN A 281 21.73 5.72 9.44
CA ASN A 281 21.19 5.29 10.74
C ASN A 281 20.68 3.83 10.75
N TYR A 282 20.58 3.18 9.60
CA TYR A 282 20.10 1.80 9.50
C TYR A 282 21.19 0.74 9.73
N GLN A 283 20.76 -0.43 10.22
CA GLN A 283 21.65 -1.53 10.60
C GLN A 283 22.35 -2.17 9.39
N SER A 284 23.59 -2.63 9.61
CA SER A 284 24.44 -3.27 8.61
C SER A 284 23.82 -4.49 7.91
N ASN A 285 22.88 -5.19 8.56
CA ASN A 285 22.15 -6.33 7.97
C ASN A 285 21.17 -5.93 6.85
N SER A 286 20.90 -4.63 6.64
CA SER A 286 19.99 -4.13 5.60
C SER A 286 20.62 -4.08 4.19
N PHE A 287 21.94 -4.27 4.10
CA PHE A 287 22.69 -4.18 2.87
C PHE A 287 23.45 -5.49 2.62
N ILE A 288 23.03 -6.22 1.60
CA ILE A 288 23.55 -7.57 1.32
C ILE A 288 24.39 -7.52 0.05
N ASN A 289 25.69 -7.70 0.17
CA ASN A 289 26.57 -7.82 -0.98
C ASN A 289 26.24 -9.10 -1.77
N GLN A 290 26.12 -8.97 -3.10
CA GLN A 290 25.80 -10.11 -3.97
C GLN A 290 27.01 -10.99 -4.30
N ASN A 291 28.21 -10.54 -3.95
CA ASN A 291 29.40 -11.36 -3.87
C ASN A 291 29.50 -11.96 -2.46
N GLU A 292 29.19 -13.25 -2.33
CA GLU A 292 29.16 -13.97 -1.04
C GLU A 292 30.52 -13.97 -0.31
N ASN A 293 31.63 -13.62 -1.00
CA ASN A 293 32.95 -13.50 -0.38
C ASN A 293 33.20 -12.13 0.27
N ILE A 294 32.31 -11.16 0.07
CA ILE A 294 32.44 -9.80 0.59
C ILE A 294 31.47 -9.63 1.76
N THR A 295 32.03 -9.52 2.97
CA THR A 295 31.28 -9.23 4.20
C THR A 295 31.54 -7.83 4.71
N ASP A 296 32.51 -7.11 4.13
CA ASP A 296 32.83 -5.74 4.49
C ASP A 296 31.79 -4.78 3.88
N LEU A 297 31.20 -3.97 4.74
CA LEU A 297 30.15 -3.01 4.42
C LEU A 297 30.64 -1.57 4.58
N THR A 298 31.91 -1.33 4.89
CA THR A 298 32.44 0.02 5.09
C THR A 298 32.19 0.93 3.89
N GLU A 299 32.39 0.43 2.66
CA GLU A 299 32.21 1.22 1.44
C GLU A 299 30.78 1.77 1.27
N ILE A 300 29.76 0.95 1.55
CA ILE A 300 28.36 1.37 1.45
C ILE A 300 27.97 2.27 2.62
N MET A 301 28.49 2.03 3.83
CA MET A 301 28.22 2.90 4.98
C MET A 301 28.82 4.31 4.78
N GLU A 302 30.00 4.41 4.16
CA GLU A 302 30.61 5.69 3.78
C GLU A 302 29.77 6.44 2.74
N LEU A 303 29.20 5.74 1.76
CA LEU A 303 28.27 6.33 0.79
C LEU A 303 27.03 6.90 1.49
N LEU A 304 26.38 6.12 2.34
CA LEU A 304 25.15 6.55 3.05
C LEU A 304 25.42 7.76 3.95
N LYS A 305 26.55 7.75 4.67
CA LYS A 305 26.97 8.92 5.45
C LYS A 305 27.15 10.16 4.56
N THR A 306 27.72 9.98 3.36
CA THR A 306 27.86 11.08 2.40
C THR A 306 26.50 11.59 1.92
N PHE A 307 25.52 10.71 1.75
CA PHE A 307 24.14 11.12 1.42
C PHE A 307 23.49 11.93 2.55
N ASP A 308 23.66 11.50 3.80
CA ASP A 308 23.12 12.23 4.97
C ASP A 308 23.75 13.63 5.10
N GLU A 309 25.04 13.78 4.81
CA GLU A 309 25.76 15.05 4.93
C GLU A 309 25.55 15.99 3.73
N ALA A 310 25.16 15.47 2.57
CA ALA A 310 25.00 16.24 1.33
C ALA A 310 23.96 17.36 1.48
N GLN A 311 24.24 18.55 0.94
CA GLN A 311 23.33 19.69 0.99
C GLN A 311 22.76 20.03 -0.40
N SER A 312 23.34 19.45 -1.44
CA SER A 312 22.98 19.67 -2.84
C SER A 312 23.41 18.49 -3.71
N ALA A 313 22.89 18.43 -4.94
CA ALA A 313 23.34 17.45 -5.94
C ALA A 313 24.87 17.49 -6.18
N ALA A 314 25.47 18.69 -6.17
CA ALA A 314 26.90 18.87 -6.46
C ALA A 314 27.81 18.15 -5.45
N ASP A 315 27.34 17.93 -4.23
CA ASP A 315 28.12 17.24 -3.18
C ASP A 315 28.30 15.75 -3.49
N ILE A 316 27.40 15.15 -4.27
CA ILE A 316 27.37 13.70 -4.53
C ILE A 316 27.55 13.33 -6.00
N GLU A 317 27.44 14.28 -6.93
CA GLU A 317 27.50 14.03 -8.38
C GLU A 317 28.79 13.35 -8.87
N ASN A 318 29.91 13.55 -8.16
CA ASN A 318 31.18 12.92 -8.50
C ASN A 318 31.23 11.43 -8.12
N ILE A 319 30.39 11.01 -7.17
CA ILE A 319 30.38 9.65 -6.62
C ILE A 319 29.06 8.90 -6.87
N PHE A 320 28.00 9.57 -7.33
CA PHE A 320 26.68 9.00 -7.54
C PHE A 320 26.08 9.49 -8.87
N ASP A 321 25.46 8.59 -9.61
CA ASP A 321 24.76 8.90 -10.85
C ASP A 321 23.38 9.52 -10.56
N VAL A 322 23.40 10.81 -10.22
CA VAL A 322 22.20 11.59 -9.88
C VAL A 322 21.18 11.59 -11.03
N ASP A 323 21.62 11.63 -12.29
CA ASP A 323 20.70 11.60 -13.43
C ASP A 323 19.98 10.26 -13.57
N ASN A 324 20.66 9.15 -13.32
CA ASN A 324 20.00 7.85 -13.30
C ASN A 324 19.00 7.77 -12.14
N PHE A 325 19.40 8.20 -10.94
CA PHE A 325 18.51 8.20 -9.77
C PHE A 325 17.24 9.02 -10.01
N LEU A 326 17.36 10.24 -10.53
CA LEU A 326 16.19 11.08 -10.84
C LEU A 326 15.29 10.48 -11.93
N LYS A 327 15.85 9.72 -12.90
CA LYS A 327 15.04 8.99 -13.88
C LYS A 327 14.26 7.86 -13.24
N GLU A 328 14.89 7.07 -12.38
CA GLU A 328 14.25 5.98 -11.64
C GLU A 328 13.09 6.52 -10.79
N LEU A 329 13.31 7.61 -10.05
CA LEU A 329 12.24 8.27 -9.28
C LEU A 329 11.12 8.84 -10.15
N ALA A 330 11.46 9.42 -11.31
CA ALA A 330 10.44 9.90 -12.24
C ALA A 330 9.61 8.77 -12.83
N ILE A 331 10.22 7.60 -13.10
CA ILE A 331 9.50 6.40 -13.53
C ILE A 331 8.62 5.89 -12.39
N GLU A 332 9.16 5.74 -11.18
CA GLU A 332 8.42 5.33 -9.98
C GLU A 332 7.15 6.18 -9.80
N TYR A 333 7.30 7.52 -9.83
CA TYR A 333 6.20 8.48 -9.74
C TYR A 333 5.16 8.36 -10.86
N LEU A 334 5.59 8.21 -12.12
CA LEU A 334 4.67 8.05 -13.27
C LEU A 334 3.92 6.73 -13.21
N LEU A 335 4.59 5.67 -12.78
CA LEU A 335 3.99 4.36 -12.60
C LEU A 335 3.14 4.31 -11.33
N GLY A 336 3.31 5.22 -10.37
CA GLY A 336 2.71 5.08 -9.05
C GLY A 336 3.16 3.80 -8.36
N SER A 337 4.44 3.44 -8.50
CA SER A 337 5.00 2.24 -7.87
C SER A 337 5.41 2.56 -6.45
N TRP A 338 4.84 1.90 -5.44
CA TRP A 338 5.05 2.31 -4.05
C TRP A 338 6.09 1.46 -3.31
N ASP A 339 6.36 0.24 -3.79
CA ASP A 339 7.24 -0.72 -3.12
C ASP A 339 8.73 -0.61 -3.55
N ASN A 340 9.13 0.54 -4.11
CA ASN A 340 10.52 0.84 -4.46
C ASN A 340 11.12 1.88 -3.49
N PHE A 341 11.48 3.08 -3.96
CA PHE A 341 12.07 4.11 -3.10
C PHE A 341 11.12 4.51 -1.96
N ASN A 342 9.82 4.67 -2.24
CA ASN A 342 8.82 5.08 -1.25
C ASN A 342 8.72 4.15 -0.03
N ASN A 343 8.79 2.84 -0.25
CA ASN A 343 8.75 1.83 0.81
C ASN A 343 10.15 1.30 1.20
N ALA A 344 11.23 1.99 0.80
CA ALA A 344 12.60 1.61 1.16
C ALA A 344 13.04 0.22 0.66
N ASN A 345 12.48 -0.25 -0.46
CA ASN A 345 12.55 -1.65 -0.85
C ASN A 345 12.86 -1.81 -2.35
N ASN A 346 13.13 -3.04 -2.78
CA ASN A 346 13.25 -3.42 -4.19
C ASN A 346 14.24 -2.58 -5.03
N PHE A 347 15.41 -2.27 -4.47
CA PHE A 347 16.51 -1.69 -5.23
C PHE A 347 17.89 -2.26 -4.85
N PHE A 348 18.87 -1.96 -5.71
CA PHE A 348 20.27 -2.26 -5.51
C PHE A 348 21.10 -0.98 -5.66
N LEU A 349 22.25 -0.97 -5.01
CA LEU A 349 23.32 -0.01 -5.26
C LEU A 349 24.52 -0.74 -5.84
N TYR A 350 25.07 -0.20 -6.91
CA TYR A 350 26.26 -0.73 -7.57
C TYR A 350 27.28 0.36 -7.84
N LYS A 351 28.54 0.15 -7.49
CA LYS A 351 29.63 1.07 -7.84
C LYS A 351 30.20 0.72 -9.20
N GLN A 352 29.94 1.56 -10.18
CA GLN A 352 30.34 1.36 -11.57
C GLN A 352 31.87 1.50 -11.75
N PRO A 353 32.44 0.98 -12.86
CA PRO A 353 33.88 1.11 -13.14
C PRO A 353 34.37 2.55 -13.32
N ASN A 354 33.45 3.49 -13.58
CA ASN A 354 33.75 4.93 -13.65
C ASN A 354 33.87 5.58 -12.24
N GLY A 355 33.71 4.82 -11.17
CA GLY A 355 33.79 5.27 -9.78
C GLY A 355 32.47 5.77 -9.18
N LYS A 356 31.40 5.89 -9.98
CA LYS A 356 30.09 6.35 -9.50
C LYS A 356 29.16 5.21 -9.11
N TRP A 357 28.47 5.37 -8.01
CA TRP A 357 27.35 4.55 -7.59
C TRP A 357 26.13 4.78 -8.49
N ILE A 358 25.39 3.72 -8.78
CA ILE A 358 24.12 3.76 -9.52
C ILE A 358 23.02 3.05 -8.72
N TYR A 359 21.83 3.64 -8.74
CA TYR A 359 20.61 3.09 -8.17
C TYR A 359 19.87 2.24 -9.22
N LEU A 360 19.54 1.00 -8.87
CA LEU A 360 18.96 0.01 -9.78
C LEU A 360 17.69 -0.58 -9.19
N THR A 361 16.53 -0.29 -9.78
CA THR A 361 15.23 -0.79 -9.31
C THR A 361 14.93 -2.19 -9.85
N TYR A 362 14.10 -2.94 -9.13
CA TYR A 362 13.52 -4.20 -9.57
C TYR A 362 12.14 -4.40 -8.96
N ASP A 363 11.47 -5.52 -9.29
CA ASP A 363 10.18 -5.93 -8.69
C ASP A 363 9.03 -4.93 -8.96
N PHE A 364 8.51 -4.95 -10.20
CA PHE A 364 7.55 -3.96 -10.70
C PHE A 364 6.11 -4.49 -10.80
N ASP A 365 5.74 -5.48 -9.99
CA ASP A 365 4.37 -5.99 -9.92
C ASP A 365 3.42 -4.96 -9.30
N ASN A 366 3.90 -4.22 -8.30
CA ASN A 366 3.20 -3.11 -7.63
C ASN A 366 3.35 -1.77 -8.36
N SER A 367 3.16 -1.78 -9.68
CA SER A 367 3.23 -0.60 -10.56
C SER A 367 1.88 -0.28 -11.21
N PHE A 368 1.79 0.86 -11.88
CA PHE A 368 0.57 1.38 -12.52
C PHE A 368 -0.61 1.49 -11.52
N GLY A 369 -0.32 1.99 -10.32
CA GLY A 369 -1.28 2.18 -9.24
C GLY A 369 -1.79 0.89 -8.58
N ALA A 370 -1.25 -0.29 -8.89
CA ALA A 370 -1.66 -1.52 -8.22
C ALA A 370 -1.21 -1.55 -6.75
N ASN A 371 -2.15 -1.90 -5.87
CA ASN A 371 -1.97 -1.97 -4.42
C ASN A 371 -1.47 -0.66 -3.78
N LEU A 372 -1.57 0.48 -4.48
CA LEU A 372 -1.02 1.78 -4.06
C LEU A 372 -1.64 2.28 -2.75
N ASP A 373 -2.90 1.92 -2.53
CA ASP A 373 -3.62 2.11 -1.29
C ASP A 373 -2.92 1.46 -0.08
N THR A 374 -2.04 0.47 -0.25
CA THR A 374 -1.19 -0.03 0.86
C THR A 374 -0.37 1.09 1.53
N LEU A 375 0.14 2.05 0.75
CA LEU A 375 0.96 3.15 1.26
C LEU A 375 0.17 4.09 2.20
N TYR A 376 -1.14 4.19 1.98
CA TYR A 376 -2.00 5.19 2.64
C TYR A 376 -2.95 4.55 3.66
N CYS A 377 -3.53 3.40 3.33
CA CYS A 377 -4.40 2.63 4.21
C CYS A 377 -3.59 1.83 5.25
N GLY A 378 -2.35 1.45 4.95
CA GLY A 378 -1.64 0.36 5.64
C GLY A 378 -2.31 -1.00 5.43
N VAL A 379 -1.80 -2.06 6.08
CA VAL A 379 -2.32 -3.43 5.89
C VAL A 379 -3.73 -3.61 6.49
N ILE A 380 -4.18 -2.73 7.38
CA ILE A 380 -5.47 -2.85 8.08
C ILE A 380 -6.16 -1.49 8.26
N TYR A 381 -7.48 -1.51 8.04
CA TYR A 381 -8.47 -0.48 8.29
C TYR A 381 -8.53 -0.18 9.79
N VAL A 382 -7.72 0.76 10.25
CA VAL A 382 -7.90 1.33 11.59
C VAL A 382 -8.90 2.48 11.47
N ASP A 383 -9.90 2.53 12.36
CA ASP A 383 -10.98 3.53 12.43
C ASP A 383 -10.45 4.96 12.70
N PHE A 384 -9.71 5.52 11.76
CA PHE A 384 -9.31 6.92 11.74
C PHE A 384 -9.96 7.56 10.52
N PRO A 385 -11.01 8.39 10.71
CA PRO A 385 -11.67 9.08 9.61
C PRO A 385 -10.72 9.82 8.67
N GLU A 386 -9.64 10.42 9.23
CA GLU A 386 -8.60 11.11 8.45
C GLU A 386 -7.75 10.13 7.61
N ARG A 387 -7.35 8.99 8.16
CA ARG A 387 -6.60 7.95 7.43
C ARG A 387 -7.46 7.26 6.38
N MET A 388 -8.74 7.04 6.68
CA MET A 388 -9.70 6.50 5.71
C MET A 388 -9.99 7.50 4.58
N ALA A 389 -10.05 8.80 4.88
CA ALA A 389 -10.17 9.83 3.85
C ALA A 389 -8.97 9.82 2.90
N GLU A 390 -7.75 9.70 3.42
CA GLU A 390 -6.56 9.54 2.59
C GLU A 390 -6.55 8.20 1.83
N CYS A 391 -6.91 7.09 2.49
CA CYS A 391 -7.03 5.76 1.86
C CYS A 391 -8.00 5.73 0.66
N ILE A 392 -9.09 6.50 0.73
CA ILE A 392 -10.11 6.57 -0.33
C ILE A 392 -9.78 7.65 -1.38
N LYS A 393 -8.79 8.52 -1.10
CA LYS A 393 -8.32 9.56 -2.01
C LYS A 393 -7.85 8.95 -3.33
N ASP A 394 -8.10 9.69 -4.41
CA ASP A 394 -7.54 9.32 -5.70
C ASP A 394 -6.09 9.82 -5.83
N HIS A 395 -5.13 8.95 -5.57
CA HIS A 395 -3.69 9.24 -5.61
C HIS A 395 -3.12 9.39 -7.04
N LEU A 396 -3.96 9.26 -8.07
CA LEU A 396 -3.55 9.48 -9.46
C LEU A 396 -3.04 10.92 -9.70
N ILE A 397 -3.56 11.88 -8.94
CA ILE A 397 -3.26 13.32 -9.07
C ILE A 397 -2.31 13.86 -8.00
N ASP A 398 -1.66 12.99 -7.23
CA ASP A 398 -0.68 13.42 -6.23
C ASP A 398 0.49 14.15 -6.91
N THR A 399 0.87 15.29 -6.32
CA THR A 399 2.10 16.01 -6.65
C THR A 399 3.33 15.16 -6.31
N VAL A 400 4.51 15.57 -6.80
CA VAL A 400 5.76 14.87 -6.50
C VAL A 400 6.07 14.90 -4.99
N GLU A 401 5.80 16.03 -4.33
CA GLU A 401 6.00 16.16 -2.88
C GLU A 401 5.03 15.25 -2.10
N GLU A 402 3.73 15.27 -2.42
CA GLU A 402 2.75 14.38 -1.77
C GLU A 402 3.10 12.90 -1.98
N TYR A 403 3.51 12.53 -3.20
CA TYR A 403 3.83 11.14 -3.53
C TYR A 403 5.05 10.60 -2.78
N PHE A 404 6.08 11.44 -2.58
CA PHE A 404 7.29 11.07 -1.82
C PHE A 404 7.20 11.40 -0.32
N LYS A 405 6.02 11.80 0.16
CA LYS A 405 5.72 12.02 1.57
C LYS A 405 4.64 11.04 2.06
N PRO A 406 4.99 9.78 2.37
CA PRO A 406 4.02 8.82 2.89
C PRO A 406 3.38 9.32 4.19
N LEU A 407 2.12 8.95 4.45
CA LEU A 407 1.36 9.37 5.64
C LEU A 407 2.07 9.08 6.97
N PHE A 408 2.95 8.07 7.01
CA PHE A 408 3.68 7.66 8.21
C PHE A 408 5.01 8.40 8.42
N LYS A 409 5.42 9.28 7.48
CA LYS A 409 6.64 10.07 7.60
C LYS A 409 6.29 11.55 7.77
N VAL A 410 6.79 12.15 8.85
CA VAL A 410 6.61 13.59 9.15
C VAL A 410 7.29 14.45 8.08
N GLU A 411 8.40 13.97 7.53
CA GLU A 411 9.25 14.68 6.57
C GLU A 411 9.54 13.83 5.33
N VAL A 412 9.74 14.50 4.20
CA VAL A 412 10.24 13.86 2.97
C VAL A 412 11.67 13.36 3.16
N ALA A 413 12.05 12.30 2.45
CA ALA A 413 13.42 11.80 2.52
C ALA A 413 14.42 12.90 2.09
N HIS A 414 15.53 13.04 2.81
CA HIS A 414 16.54 14.09 2.58
C HIS A 414 17.02 14.15 1.13
N MET A 415 17.23 13.00 0.49
CA MET A 415 17.61 12.92 -0.92
C MET A 415 16.55 13.52 -1.87
N ILE A 416 15.26 13.39 -1.55
CA ILE A 416 14.17 14.00 -2.33
C ILE A 416 14.21 15.52 -2.17
N ASP A 417 14.42 16.00 -0.95
CA ASP A 417 14.53 17.43 -0.67
C ASP A 417 15.68 18.07 -1.46
N ILE A 418 16.91 17.55 -1.34
CA ILE A 418 18.09 18.17 -1.96
C ILE A 418 18.20 17.95 -3.49
N LEU A 419 17.59 16.90 -4.04
CA LEU A 419 17.69 16.59 -5.48
C LEU A 419 16.45 16.98 -6.29
N ILE A 420 15.30 17.21 -5.63
CA ILE A 420 14.04 17.53 -6.30
C ILE A 420 13.39 18.78 -5.73
N LEU A 421 13.08 18.85 -4.43
CA LEU A 421 12.19 19.92 -3.93
C LEU A 421 12.88 21.29 -3.86
N LYS A 422 14.16 21.35 -3.48
CA LYS A 422 14.93 22.61 -3.46
C LYS A 422 15.18 23.19 -4.84
N ASP A 423 15.40 22.34 -5.85
CA ASP A 423 15.54 22.73 -7.25
C ASP A 423 14.93 21.67 -8.18
N PRO A 424 13.63 21.81 -8.54
CA PRO A 424 12.92 20.80 -9.30
C PRO A 424 13.30 20.78 -10.78
N SER A 425 14.03 21.78 -11.28
CA SER A 425 14.22 22.01 -12.71
C SER A 425 14.81 20.81 -13.46
N ARG A 426 15.77 20.12 -12.83
CA ARG A 426 16.40 18.92 -13.40
C ARG A 426 15.43 17.74 -13.45
N PHE A 427 14.71 17.49 -12.36
CA PHE A 427 13.71 16.43 -12.27
C PHE A 427 12.56 16.66 -13.24
N GLU A 428 12.01 17.88 -13.29
CA GLU A 428 10.93 18.25 -14.21
C GLU A 428 11.31 18.05 -15.67
N LYS A 429 12.55 18.38 -16.05
CA LYS A 429 13.08 18.13 -17.39
C LYS A 429 13.14 16.63 -17.69
N ILE A 430 13.59 15.82 -16.73
CA ILE A 430 13.63 14.35 -16.86
C ILE A 430 12.21 13.79 -17.01
N LEU A 431 11.30 14.15 -16.10
CA LEU A 431 9.90 13.74 -16.10
C LEU A 431 9.22 14.08 -17.44
N SER A 432 9.38 15.34 -17.89
CA SER A 432 8.83 15.81 -19.16
C SER A 432 9.35 15.01 -20.35
N ASN A 433 10.64 14.66 -20.36
CA ASN A 433 11.22 13.85 -21.43
C ASN A 433 10.67 12.42 -21.44
N ILE A 434 10.46 11.81 -20.28
CA ILE A 434 9.91 10.46 -20.16
C ILE A 434 8.46 10.44 -20.67
N VAL A 435 7.64 11.41 -20.24
CA VAL A 435 6.24 11.56 -20.67
C VAL A 435 6.14 11.72 -22.18
N LYS A 436 6.94 12.62 -22.76
CA LYS A 436 6.93 12.89 -24.20
C LYS A 436 7.38 11.70 -25.04
N LYS A 437 8.34 10.92 -24.56
CA LYS A 437 8.95 9.84 -25.35
C LYS A 437 8.30 8.48 -25.16
N VAL A 438 7.89 8.15 -23.94
CA VAL A 438 7.54 6.76 -23.57
C VAL A 438 6.25 6.70 -22.76
N PHE A 439 6.12 7.46 -21.67
CA PHE A 439 4.93 7.40 -20.80
C PHE A 439 3.79 8.27 -21.35
N ASN A 440 3.21 7.85 -22.48
CA ASN A 440 2.04 8.47 -23.08
C ASN A 440 1.12 7.42 -23.72
N PRO A 441 -0.21 7.68 -23.81
CA PRO A 441 -1.17 6.72 -24.37
C PRO A 441 -0.85 6.27 -25.80
N ALA A 442 -0.41 7.18 -26.68
CA ALA A 442 -0.08 6.86 -28.07
C ALA A 442 1.04 5.82 -28.19
N THR A 443 1.94 5.77 -27.20
CA THR A 443 3.04 4.80 -27.15
C THR A 443 2.66 3.54 -26.37
N LEU A 444 2.08 3.70 -25.18
CA LEU A 444 1.85 2.57 -24.29
C LEU A 444 0.61 1.75 -24.63
N TYR A 445 -0.45 2.34 -25.19
CA TYR A 445 -1.67 1.56 -25.49
C TYR A 445 -1.44 0.50 -26.57
N PRO A 446 -0.81 0.80 -27.72
CA PRO A 446 -0.52 -0.23 -28.72
C PRO A 446 0.38 -1.33 -28.16
N HIS A 447 1.33 -0.97 -27.30
CA HIS A 447 2.22 -1.94 -26.66
C HIS A 447 1.49 -2.84 -25.66
N ILE A 448 0.57 -2.28 -24.87
CA ILE A 448 -0.33 -3.07 -24.01
C ILE A 448 -1.17 -4.03 -24.85
N ASP A 449 -1.74 -3.57 -25.95
CA ASP A 449 -2.56 -4.39 -26.85
C ASP A 449 -1.76 -5.54 -27.47
N GLU A 450 -0.52 -5.27 -27.89
CA GLU A 450 0.40 -6.30 -28.40
C GLU A 450 0.71 -7.36 -27.35
N LEU A 451 1.09 -6.94 -26.13
CA LEU A 451 1.40 -7.88 -25.04
C LEU A 451 0.17 -8.68 -24.60
N LYS A 452 -0.99 -8.02 -24.50
CA LYS A 452 -2.26 -8.64 -24.13
C LYS A 452 -2.63 -9.74 -25.13
N GLU A 453 -2.55 -9.46 -26.43
CA GLU A 453 -2.81 -10.45 -27.47
C GLU A 453 -1.78 -11.59 -27.45
N LEU A 454 -0.51 -11.28 -27.21
CA LEU A 454 0.56 -12.26 -27.10
C LEU A 454 0.29 -13.29 -25.98
N ILE A 455 -0.14 -12.84 -24.80
CA ILE A 455 -0.31 -13.72 -23.63
C ILE A 455 -1.70 -14.32 -23.49
N LYS A 456 -2.72 -13.77 -24.17
CA LYS A 456 -4.12 -14.19 -24.04
C LYS A 456 -4.34 -15.72 -24.10
N PRO A 457 -3.78 -16.48 -25.07
CA PRO A 457 -3.99 -17.93 -25.12
C PRO A 457 -3.39 -18.68 -23.92
N PHE A 458 -2.38 -18.11 -23.26
CA PHE A 458 -1.76 -18.67 -22.07
C PHE A 458 -2.55 -18.31 -20.82
N ILE A 459 -3.12 -17.11 -20.76
CA ILE A 459 -4.03 -16.70 -19.69
C ILE A 459 -5.29 -17.56 -19.70
N GLU A 460 -5.88 -17.86 -20.87
CA GLU A 460 -7.01 -18.78 -20.99
C GLU A 460 -6.68 -20.16 -20.39
N LYS A 461 -5.49 -20.71 -20.68
CA LYS A 461 -5.01 -21.97 -20.09
C LYS A 461 -4.78 -21.87 -18.59
N GLU A 462 -4.35 -20.72 -18.10
CA GLU A 462 -4.13 -20.46 -16.67
C GLU A 462 -5.43 -20.60 -15.86
N LYS A 463 -6.59 -20.34 -16.47
CA LYS A 463 -7.91 -20.46 -15.82
C LYS A 463 -8.49 -21.87 -15.86
N ILE A 464 -7.82 -22.84 -16.51
CA ILE A 464 -8.30 -24.21 -16.64
C ILE A 464 -7.70 -25.06 -15.52
N ARG A 465 -8.55 -25.48 -14.58
CA ARG A 465 -8.17 -26.44 -13.53
C ARG A 465 -7.96 -27.83 -14.12
N ASN A 466 -6.98 -28.56 -13.59
CA ASN A 466 -6.75 -29.96 -13.95
C ASN A 466 -7.85 -30.87 -13.35
N LYS A 467 -7.76 -32.19 -13.60
CA LYS A 467 -8.71 -33.20 -13.09
C LYS A 467 -8.86 -33.24 -11.56
N ASN A 468 -7.90 -32.71 -10.82
CA ASN A 468 -7.93 -32.62 -9.36
C ASN A 468 -8.44 -31.25 -8.87
N GLY A 469 -8.92 -30.39 -9.78
CA GLY A 469 -9.39 -29.05 -9.45
C GLY A 469 -8.26 -28.05 -9.22
N ILE A 470 -7.02 -28.31 -9.61
CA ILE A 470 -5.87 -27.43 -9.31
C ILE A 470 -5.50 -26.60 -10.56
N TYR A 471 -5.28 -25.28 -10.40
CA TYR A 471 -4.77 -24.41 -11.47
C TYR A 471 -3.31 -24.76 -11.85
N PRO A 472 -2.85 -24.44 -13.07
CA PRO A 472 -1.47 -24.67 -13.47
C PRO A 472 -0.46 -24.06 -12.47
N GLY A 473 0.39 -24.90 -11.87
CA GLY A 473 1.38 -24.47 -10.88
C GLY A 473 0.81 -24.00 -9.53
N GLY A 474 -0.49 -24.15 -9.30
CA GLY A 474 -1.21 -23.78 -8.08
C GLY A 474 -0.95 -24.73 -6.91
N TYR A 475 0.27 -24.72 -6.37
CA TYR A 475 0.69 -25.67 -5.33
C TYR A 475 0.40 -25.23 -3.90
N ASN A 476 0.06 -23.96 -3.69
CA ASN A 476 -0.50 -23.52 -2.43
C ASN A 476 -2.03 -23.68 -2.48
N LEU A 477 -2.51 -24.84 -2.00
CA LEU A 477 -3.93 -25.19 -2.06
C LEU A 477 -4.79 -24.36 -1.08
N TYR A 478 -4.17 -23.58 -0.19
CA TYR A 478 -4.86 -22.71 0.76
C TYR A 478 -5.21 -21.34 0.19
N ALA A 479 -4.56 -20.94 -0.90
CA ALA A 479 -4.88 -19.72 -1.63
C ALA A 479 -5.46 -20.12 -2.99
N ASP A 480 -6.69 -20.64 -3.03
CA ASP A 480 -7.29 -21.19 -4.25
C ASP A 480 -7.98 -20.15 -5.17
N THR A 481 -7.66 -18.87 -4.96
CA THR A 481 -8.23 -17.76 -5.73
C THR A 481 -7.17 -17.17 -6.64
N ILE A 482 -7.53 -17.00 -7.91
CA ILE A 482 -6.82 -16.20 -8.90
C ILE A 482 -7.83 -15.24 -9.53
N ASN A 483 -7.38 -14.12 -10.09
CA ASN A 483 -8.27 -13.22 -10.82
C ASN A 483 -8.95 -13.95 -12.00
N SER A 484 -10.20 -13.60 -12.28
CA SER A 484 -10.97 -14.15 -13.41
C SER A 484 -10.40 -13.70 -14.75
N PHE A 485 -10.86 -14.33 -15.85
CA PHE A 485 -10.49 -13.87 -17.19
C PHE A 485 -11.04 -12.46 -17.48
N ASP A 486 -12.26 -12.17 -17.04
CA ASP A 486 -12.90 -10.87 -17.26
C ASP A 486 -12.22 -9.76 -16.43
N GLU A 487 -11.78 -10.07 -15.22
CA GLU A 487 -10.95 -9.16 -14.40
C GLU A 487 -9.62 -8.86 -15.08
N TRP A 488 -8.93 -9.89 -15.62
CA TRP A 488 -7.69 -9.73 -16.37
C TRP A 488 -7.89 -8.86 -17.62
N ASP A 489 -8.93 -9.15 -18.42
CA ASP A 489 -9.21 -8.46 -19.67
C ASP A 489 -9.56 -6.99 -19.41
N ALA A 490 -10.45 -6.74 -18.44
CA ALA A 490 -10.92 -5.41 -18.09
C ALA A 490 -9.86 -4.54 -17.38
N ASN A 491 -9.00 -5.15 -16.55
CA ASN A 491 -7.92 -4.43 -15.86
C ASN A 491 -6.74 -4.10 -16.77
N SER A 492 -6.54 -4.86 -17.85
CA SER A 492 -5.60 -4.46 -18.89
C SER A 492 -6.07 -3.20 -19.65
N GLU A 493 -7.37 -2.90 -19.59
CA GLU A 493 -8.01 -1.71 -20.18
C GLU A 493 -8.18 -0.60 -19.13
N PHE A 494 -9.41 -0.12 -18.93
CA PHE A 494 -9.74 1.05 -18.10
C PHE A 494 -10.40 0.70 -16.78
N THR A 495 -10.67 -0.58 -16.51
CA THR A 495 -11.48 -0.99 -15.36
C THR A 495 -10.61 -1.23 -14.14
N MET A 496 -10.93 -0.57 -13.03
CA MET A 496 -10.34 -0.88 -11.74
C MET A 496 -10.94 -2.18 -11.20
N VAL A 497 -10.10 -3.11 -10.75
CA VAL A 497 -10.51 -4.39 -10.16
C VAL A 497 -9.87 -4.58 -8.79
N LYS A 498 -10.36 -5.56 -8.04
CA LYS A 498 -9.81 -5.93 -6.73
C LYS A 498 -8.64 -6.90 -6.91
N THR A 499 -7.51 -6.65 -6.24
CA THR A 499 -6.37 -7.57 -6.23
C THR A 499 -6.62 -8.75 -5.29
N LEU A 500 -5.77 -9.78 -5.36
CA LEU A 500 -5.84 -10.91 -4.44
C LEU A 500 -5.53 -10.53 -2.98
N LEU A 501 -4.93 -9.36 -2.76
CA LEU A 501 -4.73 -8.77 -1.43
C LEU A 501 -5.98 -8.02 -0.93
N GLY A 502 -7.02 -7.95 -1.74
CA GLY A 502 -8.24 -7.21 -1.46
C GLY A 502 -8.13 -5.71 -1.69
N LEU A 503 -7.09 -5.27 -2.39
CA LEU A 503 -6.74 -3.87 -2.62
C LEU A 503 -7.13 -3.40 -4.02
N ASN A 504 -6.94 -2.11 -4.30
CA ASN A 504 -7.21 -1.54 -5.62
C ASN A 504 -6.12 -1.91 -6.65
N ALA A 505 -6.54 -2.33 -7.83
CA ALA A 505 -5.71 -2.29 -9.04
C ALA A 505 -6.39 -1.46 -10.11
N TYR A 506 -5.85 -0.27 -10.38
CA TYR A 506 -6.29 0.56 -11.50
C TYR A 506 -6.13 -0.17 -12.84
N GLY A 507 -7.04 0.10 -13.78
CA GLY A 507 -6.86 -0.36 -15.16
C GLY A 507 -5.61 0.28 -15.77
N LEU A 508 -4.77 -0.49 -16.46
CA LEU A 508 -3.48 0.00 -16.99
C LEU A 508 -3.66 1.24 -17.86
N LYS A 509 -4.60 1.20 -18.81
CA LYS A 509 -4.88 2.34 -19.70
C LYS A 509 -5.50 3.51 -18.94
N TYR A 510 -6.34 3.25 -17.95
CA TYR A 510 -6.91 4.29 -17.10
C TYR A 510 -5.83 5.04 -16.30
N TRP A 511 -4.92 4.31 -15.65
CA TRP A 511 -3.81 4.90 -14.89
C TRP A 511 -2.93 5.77 -15.80
N ILE A 512 -2.51 5.23 -16.95
CA ILE A 512 -1.67 5.95 -17.92
C ILE A 512 -2.37 7.22 -18.39
N LEU A 513 -3.65 7.16 -18.78
CA LEU A 513 -4.39 8.33 -19.24
C LEU A 513 -4.45 9.42 -18.19
N GLY A 514 -4.84 9.04 -16.98
CA GLY A 514 -5.04 9.99 -15.91
C GLY A 514 -3.72 10.63 -15.48
N LYS A 515 -2.67 9.84 -15.25
CA LYS A 515 -1.36 10.36 -14.87
C LYS A 515 -0.74 11.20 -15.98
N TYR A 516 -0.88 10.79 -17.25
CA TYR A 516 -0.46 11.58 -18.41
C TYR A 516 -1.13 12.95 -18.44
N ARG A 517 -2.47 13.00 -18.32
CA ARG A 517 -3.24 14.26 -18.30
C ARG A 517 -2.82 15.15 -17.15
N TYR A 518 -2.69 14.59 -15.96
CA TYR A 518 -2.27 15.32 -14.78
C TYR A 518 -0.90 15.96 -15.00
N VAL A 519 0.10 15.18 -15.39
CA VAL A 519 1.46 15.68 -15.61
C VAL A 519 1.50 16.71 -16.75
N CYS A 520 0.79 16.47 -17.86
CA CYS A 520 0.71 17.44 -18.95
C CYS A 520 0.13 18.79 -18.50
N LYS A 521 -0.93 18.77 -17.67
CA LYS A 521 -1.54 19.98 -17.13
C LYS A 521 -0.62 20.68 -16.13
N THR A 522 -0.13 19.94 -15.14
CA THR A 522 0.67 20.47 -14.02
C THR A 522 1.96 21.12 -14.51
N TYR A 523 2.66 20.46 -15.43
CA TYR A 523 3.95 20.92 -15.98
C TYR A 523 3.82 21.66 -17.31
N LYS A 524 2.59 22.00 -17.74
CA LYS A 524 2.30 22.76 -18.97
C LYS A 524 2.98 22.18 -20.21
N LEU A 525 2.94 20.85 -20.36
CA LEU A 525 3.54 20.14 -21.48
C LEU A 525 2.62 20.19 -22.70
N GLU A 526 3.21 20.38 -23.87
CA GLU A 526 2.53 20.10 -25.14
C GLU A 526 2.37 18.58 -25.29
N CYS A 527 1.13 18.13 -25.23
CA CYS A 527 0.74 16.72 -25.20
C CYS A 527 -0.31 16.43 -26.27
N ASP A 528 -0.49 15.14 -26.60
CA ASP A 528 -1.34 14.71 -27.71
C ASP A 528 -2.81 15.12 -27.49
N PRO A 529 -3.38 16.01 -28.33
CA PRO A 529 -4.70 16.58 -28.13
C PRO A 529 -5.82 15.54 -28.06
N ILE A 530 -5.67 14.37 -28.68
CA ILE A 530 -6.65 13.28 -28.61
C ILE A 530 -6.83 12.84 -27.16
N TYR A 531 -5.72 12.67 -26.45
CA TYR A 531 -5.74 12.14 -25.09
C TYR A 531 -5.93 13.22 -24.03
N ILE A 532 -5.71 14.51 -24.32
CA ILE A 532 -6.03 15.59 -23.36
C ILE A 532 -7.49 16.05 -23.48
N ASP A 533 -8.19 15.66 -24.55
CA ASP A 533 -9.61 15.97 -24.72
C ASP A 533 -10.44 15.39 -23.57
N LYS A 534 -11.18 16.25 -22.88
CA LYS A 534 -12.12 15.86 -21.81
C LYS A 534 -13.23 14.95 -22.33
N ASN A 535 -13.50 14.97 -23.63
CA ASN A 535 -14.50 14.12 -24.29
C ASN A 535 -13.93 12.79 -24.80
N TYR A 536 -12.65 12.47 -24.56
CA TYR A 536 -12.07 11.17 -24.89
C TYR A 536 -12.90 10.05 -24.24
N GLN A 537 -13.49 9.20 -25.07
CA GLN A 537 -14.38 8.14 -24.61
C GLN A 537 -13.60 6.87 -24.34
N TYR A 538 -13.91 6.22 -23.22
CA TYR A 538 -13.47 4.87 -22.89
C TYR A 538 -14.59 4.18 -22.11
N SER A 539 -14.61 2.85 -22.18
CA SER A 539 -15.59 2.02 -21.48
C SER A 539 -14.92 1.27 -20.34
N ILE A 540 -15.71 1.03 -19.29
CA ILE A 540 -15.34 0.20 -18.15
C ILE A 540 -16.31 -0.97 -18.04
N ASN A 541 -15.82 -2.13 -17.62
CA ASN A 541 -16.65 -3.29 -17.38
C ASN A 541 -17.25 -3.21 -15.97
N LYS A 542 -18.54 -2.87 -15.88
CA LYS A 542 -19.25 -2.68 -14.61
C LYS A 542 -19.50 -3.98 -13.84
N GLU A 543 -19.38 -5.15 -14.46
CA GLU A 543 -19.60 -6.45 -13.81
C GLU A 543 -18.44 -6.85 -12.90
N VAL A 544 -17.22 -6.41 -13.25
CA VAL A 544 -15.98 -6.70 -12.50
C VAL A 544 -15.36 -5.44 -11.88
N GLU A 545 -16.04 -4.28 -12.01
CA GLU A 545 -15.57 -3.02 -11.44
C GLU A 545 -15.56 -3.09 -9.92
N PHE A 546 -14.38 -2.89 -9.34
CA PHE A 546 -14.25 -2.67 -7.90
C PHE A 546 -14.57 -1.21 -7.57
N LYS A 547 -15.61 -0.97 -6.79
CA LYS A 547 -16.13 0.37 -6.48
C LYS A 547 -15.53 0.93 -5.17
N ARG A 548 -14.20 0.88 -5.03
CA ARG A 548 -13.44 1.27 -3.82
C ARG A 548 -14.03 0.66 -2.53
N TYR A 549 -13.50 1.06 -1.38
CA TYR A 549 -14.01 0.64 -0.07
C TYR A 549 -15.33 1.35 0.23
N ASP A 550 -16.36 0.59 0.58
CA ASP A 550 -17.62 1.17 1.07
C ASP A 550 -17.46 1.47 2.56
N ILE A 551 -17.64 2.75 2.94
CA ILE A 551 -17.60 3.19 4.34
C ILE A 551 -18.72 2.51 5.15
N SER A 552 -19.80 2.08 4.50
CA SER A 552 -20.93 1.40 5.14
C SER A 552 -20.67 -0.07 5.51
N ASP A 553 -19.58 -0.68 5.02
CA ASP A 553 -19.16 -2.04 5.38
C ASP A 553 -18.38 -2.10 6.72
N ILE A 554 -18.24 -0.96 7.42
CA ILE A 554 -17.56 -0.86 8.72
C ILE A 554 -18.55 -1.14 9.86
N PRO A 555 -18.40 -2.24 10.64
CA PRO A 555 -19.40 -2.71 11.61
C PRO A 555 -19.79 -1.70 12.69
N LEU A 556 -18.91 -0.74 13.01
CA LEU A 556 -19.12 0.26 14.07
C LEU A 556 -20.15 1.35 13.70
N LEU A 557 -20.49 1.55 12.42
CA LEU A 557 -21.61 2.43 12.04
C LEU A 557 -22.97 1.71 11.97
N SER A 558 -22.98 0.38 11.75
CA SER A 558 -24.23 -0.40 11.65
C SER A 558 -24.98 -0.58 12.98
N ASN A 559 -24.30 -0.38 14.11
CA ASN A 559 -24.88 -0.58 15.44
C ASN A 559 -25.60 0.66 16.01
N VAL A 560 -25.48 1.83 15.37
CA VAL A 560 -26.25 3.03 15.77
C VAL A 560 -27.69 2.97 15.26
N THR A 561 -27.94 2.27 14.15
CA THR A 561 -29.28 2.19 13.53
C THR A 561 -30.25 1.20 14.19
N ASN A 562 -29.77 0.31 15.06
CA ASN A 562 -30.59 -0.79 15.61
C ASN A 562 -31.01 -0.63 17.08
N ILE A 563 -30.79 0.53 17.70
CA ILE A 563 -31.24 0.83 19.07
C ILE A 563 -32.25 1.98 19.05
N THR A 564 -33.40 1.80 18.42
CA THR A 564 -34.55 2.73 18.57
C THR A 564 -35.88 2.06 18.87
N ASN A 565 -35.95 0.74 18.98
CA ASN A 565 -37.17 0.07 19.40
C ASN A 565 -36.97 -0.65 20.74
N GLU A 566 -37.44 0.03 21.78
CA GLU A 566 -37.83 -0.43 23.13
C GLU A 566 -37.09 0.30 24.25
N THR A 567 -37.72 1.37 24.75
CA THR A 567 -37.43 1.98 26.05
C THR A 567 -37.93 1.09 27.17
N PRO A 568 -37.18 1.02 28.29
CA PRO A 568 -37.78 1.40 29.55
C PRO A 568 -36.97 2.48 30.27
N ILE A 569 -37.72 3.48 30.76
CA ILE A 569 -37.27 4.66 31.49
C ILE A 569 -36.69 4.26 32.85
N VAL A 570 -35.47 4.73 33.17
CA VAL A 570 -34.97 4.84 34.55
C VAL A 570 -34.35 6.22 34.75
N ASN A 571 -35.05 7.05 35.52
CA ASN A 571 -34.59 8.37 35.96
C ASN A 571 -33.53 8.23 37.05
N ILE A 572 -32.33 8.78 36.84
CA ILE A 572 -31.45 9.20 37.94
C ILE A 572 -30.89 10.59 37.62
N THR A 573 -31.39 11.56 38.37
CA THR A 573 -30.90 12.93 38.49
C THR A 573 -29.58 12.96 39.25
N THR A 574 -28.58 13.69 38.77
CA THR A 574 -27.48 14.15 39.62
C THR A 574 -26.96 15.49 39.11
N GLU A 575 -27.08 16.51 39.95
CA GLU A 575 -26.55 17.86 39.76
C GLU A 575 -25.02 17.85 39.82
N ILE A 576 -24.35 18.49 38.87
CA ILE A 576 -22.94 18.87 38.98
C ILE A 576 -22.79 20.33 38.54
N GLU A 577 -22.20 21.13 39.42
CA GLU A 577 -21.98 22.57 39.31
C GLU A 577 -20.97 22.94 38.21
N THR A 578 -21.26 24.06 37.56
CA THR A 578 -20.50 24.72 36.50
C THR A 578 -19.27 25.47 37.03
N PRO A 579 -18.14 25.48 36.30
CA PRO A 579 -17.19 26.58 36.37
C PRO A 579 -17.24 27.47 35.12
N THR A 580 -17.17 28.76 35.40
CA THR A 580 -17.25 29.95 34.54
C THR A 580 -16.26 29.96 33.36
N ILE A 581 -16.80 30.23 32.16
CA ILE A 581 -16.07 30.47 30.90
C ILE A 581 -15.65 31.95 30.81
N THR A 582 -14.39 32.19 30.46
CA THR A 582 -13.91 33.54 30.07
C THR A 582 -14.09 33.71 28.56
N SER A 583 -14.58 34.89 28.15
CA SER A 583 -15.05 35.26 26.80
C SER A 583 -14.01 35.19 25.67
N ILE A 584 -14.40 34.59 24.53
CA ILE A 584 -13.68 34.60 23.23
C ILE A 584 -14.26 35.72 22.33
N PRO A 585 -13.44 36.43 21.53
CA PRO A 585 -13.88 37.55 20.70
C PRO A 585 -14.77 37.14 19.52
N THR A 586 -15.74 38.01 19.21
CA THR A 586 -16.66 37.88 18.07
C THR A 586 -16.01 38.39 16.77
N PHE A 587 -15.90 37.54 15.75
CA PHE A 587 -15.50 37.94 14.40
C PHE A 587 -16.74 38.34 13.57
N ASP A 588 -16.69 39.52 12.94
CA ASP A 588 -17.74 40.09 12.08
C ASP A 588 -17.39 39.84 10.61
N TYR A 589 -18.05 38.86 9.98
CA TYR A 589 -17.81 38.46 8.60
C TYR A 589 -18.66 39.29 7.62
N LYS A 590 -18.17 39.52 6.41
CA LYS A 590 -18.83 40.37 5.39
C LYS A 590 -19.42 39.59 4.23
N CYS A 591 -18.93 38.39 3.97
CA CYS A 591 -19.44 37.43 2.98
C CYS A 591 -19.26 36.01 3.50
N LEU A 592 -20.06 35.07 2.99
CA LEU A 592 -20.05 33.68 3.42
C LEU A 592 -18.67 33.01 3.23
N ALA A 593 -17.89 33.43 2.22
CA ALA A 593 -16.55 32.90 1.97
C ALA A 593 -15.55 33.17 3.11
N GLU A 594 -15.72 34.24 3.89
CA GLU A 594 -14.81 34.53 5.02
C GLU A 594 -14.95 33.49 6.15
N LEU A 595 -16.05 32.72 6.18
CA LEU A 595 -16.25 31.62 7.14
C LEU A 595 -15.28 30.46 6.94
N ILE A 596 -14.75 30.30 5.73
CA ILE A 596 -13.77 29.28 5.37
C ILE A 596 -12.42 29.89 4.95
N GLY A 597 -12.18 31.15 5.35
CA GLY A 597 -10.87 31.80 5.20
C GLY A 597 -10.63 32.50 3.86
N TYR A 598 -11.65 32.69 3.02
CA TYR A 598 -11.53 33.38 1.73
C TYR A 598 -12.10 34.81 1.77
N PRO A 599 -11.48 35.79 1.08
CA PRO A 599 -11.93 37.18 1.12
C PRO A 599 -13.22 37.40 0.33
N CYS A 600 -13.95 38.46 0.65
CA CYS A 600 -15.06 38.92 -0.18
C CYS A 600 -14.58 39.56 -1.49
N CYS A 601 -15.32 39.35 -2.57
CA CYS A 601 -14.98 39.92 -3.85
C CYS A 601 -15.08 41.45 -3.83
N PRO A 602 -14.11 42.16 -4.44
CA PRO A 602 -14.25 43.58 -4.72
C PRO A 602 -15.52 43.84 -5.53
N SER A 603 -16.23 44.94 -5.26
CA SER A 603 -17.55 45.23 -5.85
C SER A 603 -17.58 45.35 -7.39
N ILE A 604 -16.40 45.40 -8.04
CA ILE A 604 -16.25 45.39 -9.51
C ILE A 604 -16.40 43.97 -10.09
N ILE A 605 -16.08 42.93 -9.30
CA ILE A 605 -16.25 41.54 -9.67
C ILE A 605 -17.67 41.15 -9.32
N LYS A 606 -18.47 40.86 -10.34
CA LYS A 606 -19.86 40.42 -10.21
C LYS A 606 -20.17 39.14 -10.99
N THR A 607 -19.16 38.62 -11.69
CA THR A 607 -19.28 37.39 -12.49
C THR A 607 -19.10 36.19 -11.59
N ILE A 608 -20.10 35.31 -11.60
CA ILE A 608 -20.10 34.06 -10.84
C ILE A 608 -19.36 33.01 -11.67
N TYR A 609 -18.31 32.44 -11.11
CA TYR A 609 -17.49 31.39 -11.74
C TYR A 609 -17.74 30.00 -11.13
N ALA A 610 -18.19 29.95 -9.88
CA ALA A 610 -18.57 28.73 -9.17
C ALA A 610 -19.63 29.04 -8.11
N GLN A 611 -20.37 28.01 -7.68
CA GLN A 611 -21.35 28.09 -6.60
C GLN A 611 -21.23 26.83 -5.74
N ASP A 612 -21.22 27.00 -4.43
CA ASP A 612 -21.25 25.91 -3.45
C ASP A 612 -22.02 26.34 -2.18
N GLU A 613 -21.93 25.58 -1.11
CA GLU A 613 -22.62 25.85 0.16
C GLU A 613 -22.16 27.15 0.87
N TYR A 614 -21.05 27.74 0.45
CA TYR A 614 -20.53 29.03 0.94
C TYR A 614 -20.84 30.20 -0.02
N GLY A 615 -21.73 29.98 -0.99
CA GLY A 615 -22.33 31.02 -1.82
C GLY A 615 -21.77 31.11 -3.23
N ASP A 616 -21.99 32.27 -3.86
CA ASP A 616 -21.51 32.59 -5.19
C ASP A 616 -20.04 33.00 -5.14
N TRP A 617 -19.23 32.43 -6.02
CA TRP A 617 -17.80 32.70 -6.07
C TRP A 617 -17.41 33.48 -7.31
N GLY A 618 -16.64 34.55 -7.08
CA GLY A 618 -15.91 35.28 -8.11
C GLY A 618 -14.42 34.93 -8.07
N PHE A 619 -13.70 35.33 -9.12
CA PHE A 619 -12.25 35.19 -9.18
C PHE A 619 -11.61 36.55 -9.45
N ASP A 620 -10.74 37.01 -8.53
CA ASP A 620 -9.98 38.25 -8.71
C ASP A 620 -8.74 37.99 -9.55
N PHE A 621 -8.85 38.19 -10.86
CA PHE A 621 -7.75 38.01 -11.81
C PHE A 621 -6.53 38.92 -11.54
N LYS A 622 -6.68 40.01 -10.79
CA LYS A 622 -5.56 40.88 -10.43
C LYS A 622 -4.73 40.29 -9.29
N LYS A 623 -5.39 39.61 -8.34
CA LYS A 623 -4.76 38.96 -7.19
C LYS A 623 -4.54 37.46 -7.36
N GLN A 624 -5.15 36.87 -8.39
CA GLN A 624 -5.18 35.43 -8.67
C GLN A 624 -5.77 34.60 -7.51
N GLU A 625 -6.81 35.10 -6.84
CA GLU A 625 -7.47 34.43 -5.72
C GLU A 625 -8.99 34.30 -5.93
N TRP A 626 -9.58 33.25 -5.34
CA TRP A 626 -11.02 33.09 -5.24
C TRP A 626 -11.60 34.01 -4.17
N CYS A 627 -12.79 34.56 -4.42
CA CYS A 627 -13.45 35.47 -3.50
C CYS A 627 -14.97 35.24 -3.46
N GLY A 628 -15.60 35.53 -2.31
CA GLY A 628 -17.04 35.36 -2.12
C GLY A 628 -17.85 36.57 -2.58
N LEU A 629 -18.88 36.34 -3.40
CA LEU A 629 -19.84 37.35 -3.85
C LEU A 629 -21.08 37.44 -2.95
N THR A 630 -21.40 36.39 -2.20
CA THR A 630 -22.61 36.34 -1.36
C THR A 630 -22.39 37.04 -0.02
N PRO A 631 -23.11 38.15 0.29
CA PRO A 631 -22.96 38.88 1.54
C PRO A 631 -23.29 38.03 2.76
N TYR A 632 -22.55 38.24 3.84
CA TYR A 632 -22.84 37.64 5.15
C TYR A 632 -23.82 38.56 5.85
N THR A 633 -25.09 38.18 5.90
CA THR A 633 -26.09 38.92 6.67
C THR A 633 -26.04 38.44 8.12
N GLY A 634 -25.00 38.82 8.84
CA GLY A 634 -24.90 38.62 10.28
C GLY A 634 -25.62 39.73 11.04
N SER A 635 -26.83 39.47 11.54
CA SER A 635 -27.29 39.81 12.91
C SER A 635 -28.77 40.17 13.01
N SER A 636 -29.30 39.74 14.17
CA SER A 636 -30.36 40.36 14.97
C SER A 636 -31.74 40.54 14.33
N VAL A 637 -32.73 39.79 14.80
CA VAL A 637 -33.68 40.17 15.87
C VAL A 637 -34.58 38.95 16.13
N ASP A 638 -34.94 38.78 17.41
CA ASP A 638 -35.91 37.85 18.00
C ASP A 638 -36.83 37.08 17.04
N ASP A 639 -36.62 35.77 16.93
CA ASP A 639 -37.72 34.83 16.83
C ASP A 639 -37.53 33.76 17.91
N GLU A 640 -38.58 33.54 18.71
CA GLU A 640 -38.60 32.64 19.85
C GLU A 640 -38.13 31.24 19.45
N CYS A 641 -36.90 30.95 19.82
CA CYS A 641 -36.30 29.65 19.65
C CYS A 641 -36.94 28.66 20.63
N TRP A 642 -37.81 27.83 20.05
CA TRP A 642 -38.68 26.88 20.73
C TRP A 642 -37.92 25.84 21.56
N SER A 643 -36.67 25.50 21.19
CA SER A 643 -35.86 24.48 21.90
C SER A 643 -35.42 24.89 23.29
N LYS A 644 -35.44 26.20 23.61
CA LYS A 644 -35.05 26.71 24.94
C LYS A 644 -35.96 26.18 26.06
N ILE A 645 -37.23 25.91 25.76
CA ILE A 645 -38.19 25.37 26.74
C ILE A 645 -37.77 23.96 27.18
N TYR A 646 -37.04 23.24 26.33
CA TYR A 646 -36.52 21.90 26.58
C TYR A 646 -35.07 21.91 27.12
N GLY A 647 -34.52 23.09 27.44
CA GLY A 647 -33.17 23.25 27.97
C GLY A 647 -32.06 23.33 26.92
N TYR A 648 -32.40 23.38 25.63
CA TYR A 648 -31.43 23.42 24.54
C TYR A 648 -31.30 24.81 23.93
N SER A 649 -30.08 25.15 23.49
CA SER A 649 -29.81 26.44 22.85
C SER A 649 -30.41 26.52 21.45
N CYS A 650 -30.30 27.68 20.80
CA CYS A 650 -30.77 27.87 19.42
C CYS A 650 -29.61 27.68 18.48
N CYS A 651 -29.85 26.97 17.38
CA CYS A 651 -28.80 26.80 16.39
C CYS A 651 -28.48 28.14 15.76
N LYS A 652 -27.19 28.42 15.61
CA LYS A 652 -26.71 29.62 14.93
C LYS A 652 -26.63 29.38 13.42
N ARG A 653 -26.64 28.11 12.99
CA ARG A 653 -26.71 27.65 11.61
C ARG A 653 -28.08 26.97 11.39
N CYS A 654 -28.51 26.92 10.13
CA CYS A 654 -29.80 26.35 9.73
C CYS A 654 -29.71 24.88 9.32
N MET A 655 -28.66 24.18 9.75
CA MET A 655 -28.39 22.79 9.35
C MET A 655 -29.18 21.83 10.25
N VAL A 656 -30.12 21.12 9.65
CA VAL A 656 -31.01 20.18 10.34
C VAL A 656 -30.35 18.80 10.38
N TYR A 657 -30.06 18.31 11.57
CA TYR A 657 -29.53 16.97 11.82
C TYR A 657 -30.65 15.98 12.16
N GLU A 658 -31.72 16.47 12.80
CA GLU A 658 -32.86 15.65 13.21
C GLU A 658 -34.15 16.48 13.17
N THR A 659 -35.32 15.85 13.06
CA THR A 659 -36.62 16.53 13.15
C THR A 659 -37.59 15.65 13.90
N ASP A 660 -38.20 16.17 14.96
CA ASP A 660 -39.15 15.47 15.81
C ASP A 660 -40.49 16.22 15.91
N GLU A 661 -41.36 15.78 16.82
CA GLU A 661 -42.67 16.40 17.07
C GLU A 661 -42.59 17.84 17.61
N ASN A 662 -41.42 18.25 18.13
CA ASN A 662 -41.20 19.57 18.72
C ASN A 662 -40.60 20.56 17.71
N GLY A 663 -39.80 20.09 16.75
CA GLY A 663 -39.29 20.89 15.65
C GLY A 663 -38.02 20.32 14.99
N LYS A 664 -37.33 21.16 14.21
CA LYS A 664 -36.08 20.80 13.51
C LYS A 664 -34.88 21.04 14.43
N TRP A 665 -34.06 20.02 14.67
CA TRP A 665 -32.88 20.10 15.54
C TRP A 665 -31.59 20.19 14.73
N GLY A 666 -30.63 20.95 15.24
CA GLY A 666 -29.26 20.99 14.75
C GLY A 666 -28.26 20.61 15.84
N PHE A 667 -27.03 20.32 15.43
CA PHE A 667 -25.94 19.96 16.32
C PHE A 667 -24.74 20.87 16.08
N GLU A 668 -24.42 21.72 17.06
CA GLU A 668 -23.36 22.72 16.97
C GLU A 668 -22.59 22.82 18.29
N SER A 669 -21.27 23.01 18.22
CA SER A 669 -20.41 23.12 19.42
C SER A 669 -20.57 21.96 20.41
N ASN A 670 -20.73 20.74 19.88
CA ASN A 670 -20.93 19.50 20.65
C ASN A 670 -22.22 19.45 21.50
N GLN A 671 -23.23 20.25 21.16
CA GLN A 671 -24.54 20.27 21.84
C GLN A 671 -25.70 20.36 20.83
N TRP A 672 -26.83 19.77 21.20
CA TRP A 672 -28.07 19.90 20.45
C TRP A 672 -28.67 21.30 20.61
N CYS A 673 -29.25 21.80 19.53
CA CYS A 673 -29.89 23.09 19.46
C CYS A 673 -31.15 23.02 18.59
N GLY A 674 -32.13 23.89 18.84
CA GLY A 674 -33.31 24.01 17.98
C GLY A 674 -33.04 24.96 16.83
N ILE A 675 -33.40 24.52 15.63
CA ILE A 675 -33.33 25.32 14.42
C ILE A 675 -34.45 26.37 14.50
N PRO A 676 -34.12 27.68 14.48
CA PRO A 676 -35.12 28.74 14.47
C PRO A 676 -36.04 28.65 13.24
N ALA A 677 -37.29 29.12 13.33
CA ALA A 677 -38.21 29.13 12.20
C ALA A 677 -37.83 30.12 11.07
N SER A 678 -36.85 30.99 11.33
CA SER A 678 -36.24 31.88 10.32
C SER A 678 -35.23 31.17 9.42
N CYS A 679 -34.90 29.92 9.75
CA CYS A 679 -34.35 28.91 8.87
C CYS A 679 -35.50 28.14 8.19
#